data_AF-G0UUB1-F1
#
_entry.id   AF-G0UUB1-F1
#
_cell.length_a   1.000
_cell.length_b   1.000
_cell.length_c   1.000
_cell.angle_alpha   90.00
_cell.angle_beta   90.00
_cell.angle_gamma   90.00
#
_symmetry.space_group_name_H-M   'P 1'
#
loop_
_entity.id
_entity.type
_entity.pdbx_description
1 polymer ?
#
loop_
_entity_poly.entity_id
_entity_poly.type
_entity_poly.pdbx_seq_one_letter_code
_entity_poly.pdbx_strand_id
1 'polypeptide(L)'
;MFSRQRRGVLSSLDDSLLSVHETSGELRLMRDAESGIQLFEVTDVQVVGDEVALDDVRLKHCCSANAVLVDKTVLLRRMSLRDEALTININHLIYSTTPFKCSCKSENCTGEVRGFVGLSEDEKNTELMFTSSQVREAAILDGLCIRSTSPLVEVREDKRMGQSTFAKTNISKGTRFFGVSGLILPFATMHTIHLSDKKHLLFGDGAEFLTHSCDPNTRILTDSAAAKVECIALRDIKEGELISFNYLTTEWDMQYPFSCACGSPKCYGEIRGFKHLGNDARQKLWSVTSTAIKTFVAKSQDNPNSAWIEITSKRLMVCGEGTVHVTTEMVAGTVLITFATMEVLGGFVYVDGLRLNHHCAPTAALIENRVVLLRTVSAGEELNVNINCLRYSLPEEMTCTCCRFNQPHKVRGFKGLDEEDKQALIVIAQLDVCTAAIRSGFKGNCESPFIELRRCGVGLEVIAKVDIAEGTRLTSARGHSLPFPTPLTVQLGERRHLLFSNGAQFISHSCDPNVRIHVDTIKNAIEVEAIRNIPAGAVITTNFVTTEWELHSPFQCKCGSANCLHNIRGFKFLSSAQRSSIQQYVTPAMSRLAGLTASVLLPPTINVNEAMMLYVVSPVAREGVVLECSNIDIQPVQVALGQEGYIIQHKDEANTVLVEGRFVALRSIEPGEIITVNMNFFVYDMKVLFPQAYSDKCTGFRHLEEEIKQTNLYLCEPPVRAQAMRDGWIVHSTSSFIDIRQNGEMGQTAYANRTIYKGTVLFAVSGFVVPFPTMYTICVGENRHLLFGEGAECIAHHCDPNVQVVVNERRSSLKFVTLRDIEKGEMVTFNYCTTEWAMNTPFACLCGSRYCSGTIRGFSNLCKNDRQRLWPITSQIVRRY
;
A
#
# COMPACT_ATOMS: atom_id res chain seq x y z
N MET A 1 -14.01 16.45 47.39
CA MET A 1 -12.61 16.80 47.10
C MET A 1 -11.75 15.62 47.50
N PHE A 2 -11.66 14.63 46.62
CA PHE A 2 -10.86 13.42 46.87
C PHE A 2 -9.39 13.74 46.57
N SER A 3 -8.52 13.46 47.54
CA SER A 3 -7.07 13.47 47.39
C SER A 3 -6.67 12.52 46.25
N ARG A 4 -6.21 13.06 45.13
CA ARG A 4 -5.27 12.32 44.28
C ARG A 4 -4.05 12.07 45.16
N GLN A 5 -3.90 10.84 45.66
CA GLN A 5 -2.63 10.37 46.23
C GLN A 5 -1.56 10.65 45.17
N ARG A 6 -0.68 11.63 45.42
CA ARG A 6 0.51 11.83 44.60
C ARG A 6 1.37 10.58 44.81
N ARG A 7 1.53 9.76 43.77
CA ARG A 7 2.52 8.68 43.77
C ARG A 7 3.89 9.34 43.75
N GLY A 8 4.76 9.01 44.69
CA GLY A 8 6.15 9.46 44.71
C GLY A 8 6.98 8.79 43.62
N VAL A 9 8.11 9.39 43.26
CA VAL A 9 9.04 8.92 42.23
C VAL A 9 9.47 7.48 42.49
N LEU A 10 9.78 7.13 43.75
CA LEU A 10 10.21 5.78 44.15
C LEU A 10 9.20 4.70 43.72
N SER A 11 7.90 5.02 43.72
CA SER A 11 6.84 4.08 43.34
C SER A 11 6.63 3.94 41.82
N SER A 12 7.30 4.78 41.04
CA SER A 12 7.22 4.84 39.57
C SER A 12 8.56 4.62 38.88
N LEU A 13 9.62 4.30 39.62
CA LEU A 13 10.92 3.98 39.05
C LEU A 13 10.80 2.77 38.12
N ASP A 14 11.48 2.83 36.99
CA ASP A 14 11.70 1.67 36.15
C ASP A 14 12.84 0.83 36.77
N ASP A 15 12.47 -0.25 37.46
CA ASP A 15 13.42 -1.16 38.12
C ASP A 15 14.40 -1.83 37.13
N SER A 16 14.12 -1.78 35.82
CA SER A 16 15.07 -2.25 34.78
C SER A 16 16.16 -1.23 34.47
N LEU A 17 15.96 0.04 34.84
CA LEU A 17 16.87 1.15 34.60
C LEU A 17 17.57 1.62 35.87
N LEU A 18 16.86 1.69 36.99
CA LEU A 18 17.35 2.29 38.22
C LEU A 18 17.15 1.38 39.44
N SER A 19 18.09 1.46 40.38
CA SER A 19 17.93 0.89 41.71
C SER A 19 18.42 1.87 42.78
N VAL A 20 17.89 1.72 43.99
CA VAL A 20 18.38 2.42 45.17
C VAL A 20 19.49 1.57 45.80
N HIS A 21 20.68 2.14 45.93
CA HIS A 21 21.81 1.44 46.55
C HIS A 21 21.59 1.27 48.06
N GLU A 22 21.62 0.03 48.55
CA GLU A 22 21.16 -0.35 49.89
C GLU A 22 21.84 0.40 51.04
N THR A 23 23.12 0.77 50.90
CA THR A 23 23.90 1.42 51.97
C THR A 23 24.02 2.93 51.82
N SER A 24 24.04 3.45 50.59
CA SER A 24 24.23 4.89 50.33
C SER A 24 22.93 5.63 50.04
N GLY A 25 21.85 4.92 49.72
CA GLY A 25 20.58 5.50 49.27
C GLY A 25 20.65 6.16 47.89
N GLU A 26 21.78 6.04 47.19
CA GLU A 26 21.98 6.65 45.87
C GLU A 26 21.18 5.90 44.81
N LEU A 27 20.52 6.62 43.90
CA LEU A 27 20.00 6.02 42.68
C LEU A 27 21.15 5.68 41.74
N ARG A 28 21.20 4.44 41.28
CA ARG A 28 22.23 3.92 40.37
C ARG A 28 21.61 3.26 39.15
N LEU A 29 22.31 3.36 38.02
CA LEU A 29 21.89 2.70 36.79
C LEU A 29 22.09 1.19 36.87
N MET A 30 21.10 0.42 36.44
CA MET A 30 21.13 -1.05 36.42
C MET A 30 21.79 -1.62 35.15
N ARG A 31 22.00 -0.78 34.13
CA ARG A 31 22.64 -1.13 32.86
C ARG A 31 23.30 0.09 32.24
N ASP A 32 24.18 -0.15 31.28
CA ASP A 32 24.68 0.91 30.40
C ASP A 32 23.51 1.55 29.66
N ALA A 33 23.53 2.87 29.59
CA ALA A 33 22.42 3.66 29.09
C ALA A 33 22.93 4.84 28.25
N GLU A 34 22.30 5.05 27.10
CA GLU A 34 22.58 6.18 26.22
C GLU A 34 22.03 7.50 26.78
N SER A 35 22.51 8.63 26.26
CA SER A 35 21.93 9.93 26.60
C SER A 35 20.51 10.07 26.05
N GLY A 36 19.71 10.92 26.69
CA GLY A 36 18.33 11.20 26.29
C GLY A 36 17.29 10.22 26.85
N ILE A 37 17.72 9.15 27.52
CA ILE A 37 16.80 8.21 28.16
C ILE A 37 16.07 8.92 29.31
N GLN A 38 14.75 8.84 29.27
CA GLN A 38 13.88 9.27 30.35
C GLN A 38 14.03 8.32 31.54
N LEU A 39 14.37 8.88 32.70
CA LEU A 39 14.56 8.15 33.94
C LEU A 39 13.27 8.13 34.77
N PHE A 40 12.71 9.31 35.05
CA PHE A 40 11.44 9.47 35.78
C PHE A 40 10.91 10.91 35.65
N GLU A 41 9.62 11.09 35.92
CA GLU A 41 8.97 12.41 36.00
C GLU A 41 8.90 12.88 37.45
N VAL A 42 8.92 14.19 37.67
CA VAL A 42 8.92 14.81 39.00
C VAL A 42 7.83 15.88 39.12
N THR A 43 7.26 16.06 40.30
CA THR A 43 6.25 17.09 40.56
C THR A 43 6.79 18.27 41.36
N ASP A 44 7.70 18.02 42.30
CA ASP A 44 8.33 19.03 43.13
C ASP A 44 9.86 18.93 43.07
N VAL A 45 10.51 20.08 43.07
CA VAL A 45 11.97 20.22 42.94
C VAL A 45 12.46 21.23 43.96
N GLN A 46 13.30 20.80 44.89
CA GLN A 46 13.84 21.65 45.93
C GLN A 46 15.35 21.45 46.05
N VAL A 47 16.11 22.54 46.03
CA VAL A 47 17.55 22.51 46.32
C VAL A 47 17.75 22.58 47.83
N VAL A 48 18.41 21.58 48.41
CA VAL A 48 18.64 21.45 49.85
C VAL A 48 20.12 21.21 50.11
N GLY A 49 20.86 22.27 50.44
CA GLY A 49 22.31 22.19 50.61
C GLY A 49 23.02 21.84 49.30
N ASP A 50 23.78 20.75 49.29
CA ASP A 50 24.49 20.20 48.12
C ASP A 50 23.71 19.08 47.40
N GLU A 51 22.43 18.90 47.73
CA GLU A 51 21.52 17.93 47.12
C GLU A 51 20.30 18.61 46.48
N VAL A 52 19.65 17.89 45.56
CA VAL A 52 18.35 18.25 44.99
C VAL A 52 17.34 17.19 45.39
N ALA A 53 16.32 17.59 46.13
CA ALA A 53 15.15 16.77 46.41
C ALA A 53 14.19 16.84 45.21
N LEU A 54 13.88 15.68 44.66
CA LEU A 54 12.97 15.45 43.54
C LEU A 54 11.85 14.52 44.05
N ASP A 55 10.76 15.12 44.51
CA ASP A 55 9.71 14.44 45.29
C ASP A 55 10.29 13.65 46.49
N ASP A 56 10.25 12.32 46.46
CA ASP A 56 10.72 11.40 47.50
C ASP A 56 12.14 10.84 47.25
N VAL A 57 12.84 11.37 46.26
CA VAL A 57 14.22 11.01 45.89
C VAL A 57 15.18 12.19 46.09
N ARG A 58 16.45 11.91 46.40
CA ARG A 58 17.50 12.93 46.46
C ARG A 58 18.65 12.61 45.51
N LEU A 59 19.10 13.61 44.76
CA LEU A 59 20.27 13.51 43.89
C LEU A 59 21.36 14.47 44.35
N LYS A 60 22.60 14.00 44.40
CA LYS A 60 23.76 14.82 44.77
C LYS A 60 24.18 15.74 43.63
N HIS A 61 24.75 16.88 44.01
CA HIS A 61 25.36 17.79 43.06
C HIS A 61 26.61 17.20 42.38
N CYS A 62 26.69 17.35 41.05
CA CYS A 62 27.93 17.23 40.30
C CYS A 62 28.01 18.33 39.23
N CYS A 63 29.18 18.97 39.07
CA CYS A 63 29.38 19.96 38.00
C CYS A 63 29.33 19.31 36.60
N SER A 64 29.77 18.04 36.49
CA SER A 64 29.62 17.22 35.28
C SER A 64 28.57 16.12 35.48
N ALA A 65 27.37 16.56 35.87
CA ALA A 65 26.23 15.68 36.14
C ALA A 65 25.85 14.81 34.92
N ASN A 66 25.49 13.56 35.21
CA ASN A 66 24.95 12.63 34.22
C ASN A 66 23.43 12.73 34.05
N ALA A 67 22.70 13.38 34.97
CA ALA A 67 21.28 13.64 34.84
C ALA A 67 20.98 15.14 34.68
N VAL A 68 19.90 15.44 33.95
CA VAL A 68 19.36 16.79 33.75
C VAL A 68 17.85 16.76 33.89
N LEU A 69 17.28 17.85 34.42
CA LEU A 69 15.84 18.04 34.49
C LEU A 69 15.36 18.91 33.33
N VAL A 70 14.49 18.38 32.48
CA VAL A 70 13.87 19.11 31.36
C VAL A 70 12.36 18.88 31.39
N ASP A 71 11.57 19.96 31.44
CA ASP A 71 10.09 19.94 31.47
C ASP A 71 9.52 18.88 32.44
N LYS A 72 9.97 18.92 33.71
CA LYS A 72 9.59 17.98 34.79
C LYS A 72 10.02 16.53 34.59
N THR A 73 10.88 16.25 33.63
CA THR A 73 11.41 14.92 33.37
C THR A 73 12.90 14.89 33.61
N VAL A 74 13.36 13.92 34.41
CA VAL A 74 14.79 13.66 34.61
C VAL A 74 15.27 12.73 33.50
N LEU A 75 16.33 13.14 32.80
CA LEU A 75 16.91 12.45 31.67
C LEU A 75 18.40 12.24 31.87
N LEU A 76 18.97 11.22 31.24
CA LEU A 76 20.42 11.11 31.11
C LEU A 76 20.95 12.16 30.14
N ARG A 77 21.88 13.00 30.59
CA ARG A 77 22.56 14.03 29.78
C ARG A 77 23.65 13.44 28.88
N ARG A 78 24.31 12.37 29.34
CA ARG A 78 25.39 11.68 28.65
C ARG A 78 25.23 10.18 28.78
N MET A 79 25.96 9.43 27.94
CA MET A 79 26.11 8.00 28.16
C MET A 79 26.68 7.75 29.56
N SER A 80 26.06 6.81 30.25
CA SER A 80 26.43 6.43 31.60
C SER A 80 26.45 4.92 31.75
N LEU A 81 27.39 4.44 32.58
CA LEU A 81 27.65 3.02 32.74
C LEU A 81 26.79 2.44 33.86
N ARG A 82 26.62 1.12 33.83
CA ARG A 82 26.05 0.36 34.94
C ARG A 82 26.73 0.72 36.26
N ASP A 83 25.93 0.80 37.31
CA ASP A 83 26.30 1.14 38.69
C ASP A 83 26.79 2.59 38.91
N GLU A 84 26.81 3.43 37.87
CA GLU A 84 27.07 4.86 38.00
C GLU A 84 25.91 5.53 38.76
N ALA A 85 26.25 6.34 39.78
CA ALA A 85 25.26 7.08 40.56
C ALA A 85 24.67 8.24 39.76
N LEU A 86 23.37 8.46 39.87
CA LEU A 86 22.72 9.62 39.30
C LEU A 86 23.10 10.89 40.08
N THR A 87 23.52 11.90 39.35
CA THR A 87 23.93 13.21 39.86
C THR A 87 23.30 14.31 39.02
N ILE A 88 23.07 15.47 39.62
CA ILE A 88 22.42 16.61 38.96
C ILE A 88 23.22 17.90 39.19
N ASN A 89 23.19 18.84 38.25
CA ASN A 89 23.89 20.10 38.41
C ASN A 89 22.96 21.17 39.00
N ILE A 90 23.20 21.59 40.24
CA ILE A 90 22.38 22.61 40.93
C ILE A 90 22.41 23.94 40.17
N ASN A 91 23.51 24.25 39.47
CA ASN A 91 23.60 25.47 38.66
C ASN A 91 22.55 25.48 37.53
N HIS A 92 22.00 24.34 37.12
CA HIS A 92 20.91 24.29 36.13
C HIS A 92 19.54 24.66 36.71
N LEU A 93 19.38 24.55 38.03
CA LEU A 93 18.08 24.67 38.70
C LEU A 93 17.90 25.98 39.46
N ILE A 94 19.00 26.60 39.91
CA ILE A 94 18.94 27.84 40.68
C ILE A 94 19.94 28.87 40.17
N TYR A 95 19.48 30.12 40.05
CA TYR A 95 20.29 31.21 39.51
C TYR A 95 21.34 31.66 40.52
N SER A 96 20.96 31.81 41.79
CA SER A 96 21.86 32.15 42.90
C SER A 96 21.49 31.37 44.16
N THR A 97 22.48 30.91 44.91
CA THR A 97 22.29 30.22 46.19
C THR A 97 23.37 30.62 47.20
N THR A 98 23.16 30.31 48.48
CA THR A 98 24.21 30.42 49.50
C THR A 98 25.40 29.53 49.09
N PRO A 99 26.64 30.08 49.03
CA PRO A 99 27.79 29.32 48.55
C PRO A 99 28.08 28.07 49.39
N PHE A 100 28.40 26.96 48.73
CA PHE A 100 28.90 25.73 49.38
C PHE A 100 30.05 25.11 48.58
N LYS A 101 30.95 24.39 49.27
CA LYS A 101 32.10 23.73 48.63
C LYS A 101 31.67 22.52 47.83
N CYS A 102 32.07 22.46 46.56
CA CYS A 102 31.81 21.32 45.70
C CYS A 102 32.86 20.22 45.91
N SER A 103 32.40 18.98 46.14
CA SER A 103 33.28 17.81 46.31
C SER A 103 33.10 16.77 45.20
N CYS A 104 32.55 17.16 44.04
CA CYS A 104 32.13 16.21 42.99
C CYS A 104 33.30 15.56 42.22
N LYS A 105 34.52 16.09 42.35
CA LYS A 105 35.75 15.58 41.70
C LYS A 105 35.69 15.50 40.16
N SER A 106 34.70 16.11 39.51
CA SER A 106 34.68 16.21 38.05
C SER A 106 35.84 17.08 37.55
N GLU A 107 36.32 16.82 36.33
CA GLU A 107 37.39 17.62 35.71
C GLU A 107 37.07 19.12 35.66
N ASN A 108 35.79 19.46 35.40
CA ASN A 108 35.30 20.85 35.32
C ASN A 108 34.58 21.28 36.61
N CYS A 109 35.11 20.88 37.77
CA CYS A 109 34.52 21.28 39.05
C CYS A 109 34.76 22.76 39.33
N THR A 110 33.71 23.52 39.68
CA THR A 110 33.82 24.95 40.02
C THR A 110 34.45 25.20 41.39
N GLY A 111 34.67 24.17 42.19
CA GLY A 111 35.23 24.22 43.55
C GLY A 111 34.26 24.77 44.60
N GLU A 112 33.53 25.83 44.28
CA GLU A 112 32.45 26.41 45.08
C GLU A 112 31.22 26.62 44.20
N VAL A 113 30.04 26.23 44.69
CA VAL A 113 28.77 26.37 43.98
C VAL A 113 28.04 27.58 44.53
N ARG A 114 27.72 28.54 43.66
CA ARG A 114 26.97 29.77 43.99
C ARG A 114 25.65 29.89 43.21
N GLY A 115 25.27 28.84 42.48
CA GLY A 115 24.22 28.87 41.47
C GLY A 115 24.78 29.29 40.10
N PHE A 116 23.91 29.35 39.10
CA PHE A 116 24.28 29.69 37.71
C PHE A 116 25.06 31.02 37.59
N VAL A 117 24.79 32.00 38.45
CA VAL A 117 25.49 33.29 38.50
C VAL A 117 26.99 33.15 38.77
N GLY A 118 27.41 32.08 39.47
CA GLY A 118 28.80 31.84 39.83
C GLY A 118 29.64 31.21 38.72
N LEU A 119 29.03 30.81 37.60
CA LEU A 119 29.72 30.28 36.44
C LEU A 119 30.43 31.39 35.65
N SER A 120 31.53 31.06 34.98
CA SER A 120 32.14 31.94 33.97
C SER A 120 31.21 32.10 32.76
N GLU A 121 31.41 33.15 31.95
CA GLU A 121 30.58 33.39 30.76
C GLU A 121 30.62 32.24 29.74
N ASP A 122 31.78 31.56 29.62
CA ASP A 122 31.93 30.40 28.72
C ASP A 122 31.17 29.18 29.27
N GLU A 123 31.22 28.96 30.58
CA GLU A 123 30.42 27.92 31.24
C GLU A 123 28.92 28.21 31.16
N LYS A 124 28.49 29.46 31.38
CA LYS A 124 27.09 29.87 31.23
C LYS A 124 26.58 29.57 29.84
N ASN A 125 27.32 29.95 28.79
CA ASN A 125 26.93 29.67 27.40
C ASN A 125 26.86 28.17 27.09
N THR A 126 27.77 27.37 27.65
CA THR A 126 27.79 25.91 27.46
C THR A 126 26.65 25.21 28.18
N GLU A 127 26.34 25.65 29.39
CA GLU A 127 25.38 24.99 30.28
C GLU A 127 23.95 25.53 30.12
N LEU A 128 23.76 26.67 29.43
CA LEU A 128 22.47 27.34 29.25
C LEU A 128 21.37 26.40 28.78
N MET A 129 21.67 25.52 27.81
CA MET A 129 20.69 24.61 27.21
C MET A 129 20.03 23.66 28.22
N PHE A 130 20.69 23.37 29.34
CA PHE A 130 20.23 22.46 30.38
C PHE A 130 19.53 23.16 31.55
N THR A 131 19.50 24.50 31.55
CA THR A 131 18.95 25.28 32.65
C THR A 131 17.41 25.30 32.63
N SER A 132 16.81 25.42 33.81
CA SER A 132 15.38 25.73 33.94
C SER A 132 15.05 27.11 33.36
N SER A 133 13.80 27.30 32.95
CA SER A 133 13.33 28.58 32.38
C SER A 133 13.58 29.76 33.32
N GLN A 134 13.41 29.58 34.63
CA GLN A 134 13.64 30.62 35.64
C GLN A 134 15.11 31.05 35.71
N VAL A 135 16.03 30.08 35.65
CA VAL A 135 17.48 30.37 35.62
C VAL A 135 17.85 31.10 34.35
N ARG A 136 17.29 30.67 33.21
CA ARG A 136 17.50 31.28 31.90
C ARG A 136 17.03 32.74 31.88
N GLU A 137 15.83 33.00 32.35
CA GLU A 137 15.26 34.36 32.47
C GLU A 137 16.10 35.25 33.38
N ALA A 138 16.47 34.77 34.56
CA ALA A 138 17.30 35.53 35.51
C ALA A 138 18.69 35.84 34.93
N ALA A 139 19.31 34.90 34.24
CA ALA A 139 20.62 35.12 33.60
C ALA A 139 20.55 36.17 32.49
N ILE A 140 19.49 36.16 31.67
CA ILE A 140 19.28 37.16 30.63
C ILE A 140 19.04 38.55 31.24
N LEU A 141 18.24 38.63 32.32
CA LEU A 141 18.00 39.90 33.04
C LEU A 141 19.28 40.47 33.68
N ASP A 142 20.20 39.62 34.10
CA ASP A 142 21.52 40.01 34.62
C ASP A 142 22.55 40.29 33.50
N GLY A 143 22.11 40.35 32.24
CA GLY A 143 22.94 40.77 31.11
C GLY A 143 23.81 39.67 30.51
N LEU A 144 23.45 38.39 30.67
CA LEU A 144 24.14 37.28 29.99
C LEU A 144 24.27 37.53 28.49
N CYS A 145 25.50 37.52 27.99
CA CYS A 145 25.79 37.62 26.56
C CYS A 145 25.75 36.22 25.93
N ILE A 146 24.67 35.93 25.21
CA ILE A 146 24.52 34.68 24.46
C ILE A 146 25.42 34.71 23.23
N ARG A 147 26.36 33.78 23.17
CA ARG A 147 27.28 33.65 22.05
C ARG A 147 26.76 32.66 21.03
N SER A 148 27.09 32.95 19.77
CA SER A 148 26.88 32.03 18.66
C SER A 148 28.23 31.43 18.25
N THR A 149 28.28 30.12 18.01
CA THR A 149 29.48 29.49 17.41
C THR A 149 29.62 29.84 15.93
N SER A 150 28.53 30.23 15.27
CA SER A 150 28.57 30.75 13.91
C SER A 150 29.07 32.19 13.90
N PRO A 151 30.11 32.52 13.11
CA PRO A 151 30.63 33.89 13.03
C PRO A 151 29.74 34.82 12.18
N LEU A 152 28.76 34.27 11.47
CA LEU A 152 27.89 35.01 10.54
C LEU A 152 26.66 35.63 11.22
N VAL A 153 26.46 35.34 12.49
CA VAL A 153 25.27 35.71 13.25
C VAL A 153 25.64 36.13 14.68
N GLU A 154 24.71 36.81 15.32
CA GLU A 154 24.80 37.24 16.71
C GLU A 154 23.43 37.16 17.37
N VAL A 155 23.40 36.89 18.68
CA VAL A 155 22.19 36.97 19.48
C VAL A 155 22.15 38.32 20.18
N ARG A 156 21.02 39.00 20.08
CA ARG A 156 20.80 40.29 20.74
C ARG A 156 19.33 40.48 21.07
N GLU A 157 19.06 41.39 21.99
CA GLU A 157 17.71 41.69 22.45
C GLU A 157 16.87 42.35 21.33
N ASP A 158 15.70 41.80 21.08
CA ASP A 158 14.62 42.35 20.28
C ASP A 158 13.47 42.80 21.19
N LYS A 159 12.98 44.02 20.95
CA LYS A 159 11.95 44.66 21.80
C LYS A 159 10.62 43.90 21.86
N ARG A 160 10.33 43.03 20.89
CA ARG A 160 9.08 42.28 20.79
C ARG A 160 9.24 40.81 21.14
N MET A 161 10.40 40.23 20.84
CA MET A 161 10.62 38.78 20.88
C MET A 161 11.61 38.33 21.96
N GLY A 162 12.21 39.25 22.71
CA GLY A 162 13.26 38.92 23.68
C GLY A 162 14.58 38.64 22.96
N GLN A 163 15.32 37.62 23.37
CA GLN A 163 16.59 37.28 22.71
C GLN A 163 16.33 36.68 21.32
N SER A 164 17.03 37.17 20.31
CA SER A 164 16.82 36.77 18.92
C SER A 164 18.11 36.79 18.12
N THR A 165 18.20 35.89 17.14
CA THR A 165 19.38 35.77 16.28
C THR A 165 19.28 36.65 15.05
N PHE A 166 20.31 37.44 14.80
CA PHE A 166 20.43 38.34 13.65
C PHE A 166 21.67 38.00 12.82
N ALA A 167 21.63 38.33 11.53
CA ALA A 167 22.79 38.31 10.66
C ALA A 167 23.80 39.36 11.15
N LYS A 168 25.03 38.91 11.45
CA LYS A 168 26.14 39.78 11.84
C LYS A 168 26.86 40.37 10.61
N THR A 169 26.75 39.68 9.49
CA THR A 169 27.25 40.09 8.17
C THR A 169 26.25 39.68 7.10
N ASN A 170 26.41 40.15 5.86
CA ASN A 170 25.62 39.62 4.75
C ASN A 170 25.84 38.10 4.59
N ILE A 171 24.76 37.33 4.36
CA ILE A 171 24.79 35.88 4.13
C ILE A 171 24.17 35.59 2.78
N SER A 172 24.95 35.04 1.85
CA SER A 172 24.44 34.69 0.51
C SER A 172 23.47 33.50 0.56
N LYS A 173 22.50 33.47 -0.35
CA LYS A 173 21.58 32.35 -0.57
C LYS A 173 22.35 31.03 -0.70
N GLY A 174 21.82 29.98 -0.06
CA GLY A 174 22.40 28.64 -0.09
C GLY A 174 23.54 28.40 0.89
N THR A 175 24.05 29.44 1.56
CA THR A 175 25.06 29.30 2.61
C THR A 175 24.53 28.45 3.76
N ARG A 176 25.33 27.48 4.20
CA ARG A 176 25.13 26.74 5.45
C ARG A 176 25.88 27.46 6.55
N PHE A 177 25.18 28.02 7.53
CA PHE A 177 25.80 28.91 8.53
C PHE A 177 25.52 28.54 9.98
N PHE A 178 24.81 27.43 10.23
CA PHE A 178 24.74 26.79 11.55
C PHE A 178 24.79 25.28 11.39
N GLY A 179 25.45 24.61 12.34
CA GLY A 179 25.40 23.17 12.51
C GLY A 179 25.54 22.84 13.99
N VAL A 180 24.43 22.52 14.65
CA VAL A 180 24.40 22.29 16.09
C VAL A 180 23.96 20.86 16.40
N SER A 181 24.60 20.27 17.39
CA SER A 181 24.23 18.99 17.99
C SER A 181 23.73 19.24 19.42
N GLY A 182 23.11 18.23 20.01
CA GLY A 182 22.51 18.38 21.33
C GLY A 182 21.98 17.09 21.91
N LEU A 183 21.10 17.21 22.89
CA LEU A 183 20.51 16.10 23.61
C LEU A 183 19.22 15.65 22.90
N ILE A 184 19.09 14.36 22.60
CA ILE A 184 17.84 13.82 22.05
C ILE A 184 16.86 13.58 23.19
N LEU A 185 15.66 14.14 23.09
CA LEU A 185 14.57 13.96 24.03
C LEU A 185 13.48 13.07 23.43
N PRO A 186 12.76 12.27 24.26
CA PRO A 186 11.64 11.46 23.80
C PRO A 186 10.34 12.25 23.59
N PHE A 187 10.35 13.55 23.89
CA PHE A 187 9.21 14.46 23.84
C PHE A 187 9.63 15.85 23.32
N ALA A 188 8.66 16.60 22.79
CA ALA A 188 8.88 17.97 22.37
C ALA A 188 8.98 18.91 23.59
N THR A 189 9.78 19.97 23.46
CA THR A 189 9.74 21.20 24.27
C THR A 189 9.68 22.42 23.35
N MET A 190 9.47 23.62 23.90
CA MET A 190 9.56 24.87 23.12
C MET A 190 10.94 25.12 22.48
N HIS A 191 11.99 24.46 22.97
CA HIS A 191 13.38 24.60 22.50
C HIS A 191 13.88 23.37 21.75
N THR A 192 12.97 22.55 21.20
CA THR A 192 13.34 21.35 20.47
C THR A 192 12.92 21.37 19.01
N ILE A 193 13.63 20.58 18.19
CA ILE A 193 13.26 20.28 16.81
C ILE A 193 13.06 18.78 16.62
N HIS A 194 11.94 18.37 16.03
CA HIS A 194 11.65 16.98 15.71
C HIS A 194 12.69 16.40 14.73
N LEU A 195 13.32 15.27 15.09
CA LEU A 195 14.29 14.54 14.26
C LEU A 195 13.71 13.26 13.65
N SER A 196 12.94 12.50 14.41
CA SER A 196 12.24 11.29 13.97
C SER A 196 11.23 10.82 15.04
N ASP A 197 10.59 9.67 14.84
CA ASP A 197 9.56 9.13 15.73
C ASP A 197 9.99 9.16 17.21
N LYS A 198 9.30 9.98 18.01
CA LYS A 198 9.59 10.27 19.43
C LYS A 198 11.03 10.72 19.69
N LYS A 199 11.68 11.42 18.76
CA LYS A 199 13.02 11.98 18.94
C LYS A 199 13.03 13.45 18.59
N HIS A 200 13.31 14.28 19.59
CA HIS A 200 13.38 15.72 19.49
C HIS A 200 14.78 16.18 19.90
N LEU A 201 15.44 17.04 19.13
CA LEU A 201 16.75 17.57 19.49
C LEU A 201 16.57 18.81 20.37
N LEU A 202 17.06 18.76 21.61
CA LEU A 202 17.32 19.93 22.43
C LEU A 202 18.74 20.41 22.13
N PHE A 203 18.88 21.63 21.65
CA PHE A 203 20.17 22.23 21.27
C PHE A 203 20.28 23.66 21.83
N GLY A 204 21.52 24.13 21.99
CA GLY A 204 21.81 25.51 22.42
C GLY A 204 22.32 26.37 21.27
N ASP A 205 23.21 27.32 21.59
CA ASP A 205 23.81 28.29 20.66
C ASP A 205 22.81 29.37 20.19
N GLY A 206 23.23 30.26 19.28
CA GLY A 206 22.34 31.17 18.58
C GLY A 206 21.25 30.48 17.75
N ALA A 207 21.34 29.17 17.53
CA ALA A 207 20.28 28.41 16.87
C ALA A 207 19.01 28.30 17.74
N GLU A 208 19.14 28.28 19.07
CA GLU A 208 18.01 28.21 20.01
C GLU A 208 17.10 29.47 19.91
N PHE A 209 17.67 30.60 19.48
CA PHE A 209 17.02 31.91 19.42
C PHE A 209 16.57 32.30 18.00
N LEU A 210 16.43 31.31 17.11
CA LEU A 210 15.87 31.50 15.78
C LEU A 210 14.37 31.76 15.85
N THR A 211 13.92 32.85 15.23
CA THR A 211 12.52 33.28 15.32
C THR A 211 11.63 32.65 14.25
N HIS A 212 10.31 32.70 14.47
CA HIS A 212 9.33 32.24 13.49
C HIS A 212 9.05 33.30 12.41
N SER A 213 9.03 32.87 11.14
CA SER A 213 8.40 33.61 10.05
C SER A 213 7.66 32.67 9.09
N CYS A 214 6.47 33.06 8.64
CA CYS A 214 5.74 32.32 7.61
C CYS A 214 6.35 32.48 6.20
N ASP A 215 7.16 33.53 5.97
CA ASP A 215 7.98 33.74 4.76
C ASP A 215 9.45 33.90 5.19
N PRO A 216 10.09 32.80 5.60
CA PRO A 216 11.39 32.85 6.28
C PRO A 216 12.55 33.09 5.31
N ASN A 217 13.69 33.52 5.86
CA ASN A 217 14.95 33.60 5.13
C ASN A 217 15.84 32.36 5.31
N THR A 218 15.48 31.46 6.22
CA THR A 218 16.26 30.28 6.58
C THR A 218 15.38 29.03 6.61
N ARG A 219 15.94 27.87 6.27
CA ARG A 219 15.32 26.56 6.52
C ARG A 219 16.21 25.69 7.40
N ILE A 220 15.58 24.78 8.14
CA ILE A 220 16.25 23.78 8.97
C ILE A 220 16.38 22.46 8.22
N LEU A 221 17.58 21.89 8.22
CA LEU A 221 17.84 20.50 7.88
C LEU A 221 18.03 19.70 9.16
N THR A 222 17.47 18.50 9.18
CA THR A 222 17.53 17.58 10.31
C THR A 222 18.29 16.32 9.92
N ASP A 223 19.27 15.92 10.73
CA ASP A 223 19.93 14.63 10.63
C ASP A 223 19.70 13.85 11.93
N SER A 224 18.80 12.86 11.85
CA SER A 224 18.47 12.04 13.02
C SER A 224 19.58 11.06 13.41
N ALA A 225 20.47 10.69 12.49
CA ALA A 225 21.56 9.76 12.77
C ALA A 225 22.72 10.50 13.45
N ALA A 226 23.03 11.71 12.99
CA ALA A 226 24.07 12.56 13.57
C ALA A 226 23.59 13.42 14.77
N ALA A 227 22.32 13.30 15.17
CA ALA A 227 21.70 14.13 16.21
C ALA A 227 21.96 15.64 15.99
N LYS A 228 21.77 16.10 14.76
CA LYS A 228 22.20 17.43 14.31
C LYS A 228 21.09 18.18 13.58
N VAL A 229 21.06 19.49 13.75
CA VAL A 229 20.32 20.41 12.88
C VAL A 229 21.25 21.40 12.20
N GLU A 230 20.93 21.77 10.97
CA GLU A 230 21.70 22.74 10.18
C GLU A 230 20.79 23.81 9.57
N CYS A 231 21.29 25.04 9.48
CA CYS A 231 20.56 26.16 8.86
C CYS A 231 21.10 26.47 7.48
N ILE A 232 20.20 26.67 6.52
CA ILE A 232 20.52 27.11 5.15
C ILE A 232 19.74 28.36 4.78
N ALA A 233 20.43 29.35 4.23
CA ALA A 233 19.82 30.57 3.70
C ALA A 233 18.97 30.27 2.45
N LEU A 234 17.68 30.64 2.47
CA LEU A 234 16.74 30.48 1.36
C LEU A 234 16.87 31.58 0.30
N ARG A 235 17.40 32.73 0.71
CA ARG A 235 17.70 33.93 -0.10
C ARG A 235 18.90 34.64 0.51
N ASP A 236 19.37 35.70 -0.15
CA ASP A 236 20.36 36.58 0.46
C ASP A 236 19.75 37.25 1.71
N ILE A 237 20.54 37.29 2.78
CA ILE A 237 20.18 37.85 4.09
C ILE A 237 21.12 39.02 4.34
N LYS A 238 20.57 40.20 4.62
CA LYS A 238 21.38 41.39 4.87
C LYS A 238 21.91 41.40 6.29
N GLU A 239 23.06 42.04 6.49
CA GLU A 239 23.56 42.39 7.82
C GLU A 239 22.47 43.11 8.62
N GLY A 240 22.33 42.71 9.89
CA GLY A 240 21.33 43.21 10.81
C GLY A 240 19.93 42.61 10.66
N GLU A 241 19.68 41.79 9.63
CA GLU A 241 18.39 41.13 9.39
C GLU A 241 18.16 39.98 10.38
N LEU A 242 16.91 39.81 10.83
CA LEU A 242 16.51 38.74 11.73
C LEU A 242 16.59 37.38 11.03
N ILE A 243 17.22 36.39 11.66
CA ILE A 243 17.23 35.02 11.15
C ILE A 243 15.95 34.32 11.61
N SER A 244 15.17 33.83 10.64
CA SER A 244 13.88 33.19 10.91
C SER A 244 13.65 31.97 10.02
N PHE A 245 12.91 31.00 10.57
CA PHE A 245 12.42 29.84 9.84
C PHE A 245 10.93 29.61 10.14
N ASN A 246 10.26 28.79 9.32
CA ASN A 246 8.85 28.49 9.55
C ASN A 246 8.72 27.26 10.46
N TYR A 247 8.27 27.44 11.69
CA TYR A 247 8.17 26.36 12.69
C TYR A 247 7.24 25.21 12.25
N LEU A 248 6.29 25.49 11.35
CA LEU A 248 5.43 24.45 10.76
C LEU A 248 6.25 23.42 9.96
N THR A 249 7.47 23.75 9.54
CA THR A 249 8.33 22.88 8.72
C THR A 249 9.17 21.89 9.50
N THR A 250 9.21 22.03 10.84
CA THR A 250 10.05 21.21 11.72
C THR A 250 9.24 20.44 12.76
N GLU A 251 8.03 20.90 13.11
CA GLU A 251 7.19 20.27 14.12
C GLU A 251 5.94 19.64 13.51
N TRP A 252 5.62 18.40 13.91
CA TRP A 252 4.39 17.72 13.48
C TRP A 252 3.18 18.26 14.24
N ASP A 253 3.26 18.27 15.57
CA ASP A 253 2.24 18.75 16.49
C ASP A 253 2.98 19.53 17.59
N MET A 254 2.83 20.85 17.62
CA MET A 254 3.59 21.70 18.54
C MET A 254 3.02 21.61 19.96
N GLN A 255 3.91 21.50 20.94
CA GLN A 255 3.51 21.52 22.35
C GLN A 255 2.97 22.90 22.78
N TYR A 256 3.55 23.99 22.25
CA TYR A 256 3.19 25.36 22.59
C TYR A 256 2.73 26.13 21.34
N PRO A 257 1.47 25.95 20.91
CA PRO A 257 0.93 26.67 19.78
C PRO A 257 0.73 28.17 20.09
N PHE A 258 0.82 29.03 19.07
CA PHE A 258 0.65 30.47 19.24
C PHE A 258 0.03 31.15 18.01
N SER A 259 -0.55 32.34 18.22
CA SER A 259 -1.02 33.22 17.14
C SER A 259 0.16 34.00 16.54
N CYS A 260 0.37 33.86 15.23
CA CYS A 260 1.50 34.45 14.54
C CYS A 260 1.38 35.96 14.36
N ALA A 261 2.44 36.68 14.70
CA ALA A 261 2.56 38.12 14.52
C ALA A 261 3.69 38.50 13.52
N CYS A 262 4.09 37.59 12.63
CA CYS A 262 5.25 37.80 11.74
C CYS A 262 5.05 38.89 10.68
N GLY A 263 3.80 39.32 10.42
CA GLY A 263 3.49 40.37 9.44
C GLY A 263 3.62 39.98 7.97
N SER A 264 3.95 38.72 7.65
CA SER A 264 4.03 38.24 6.27
C SER A 264 2.65 38.23 5.59
N PRO A 265 2.53 38.63 4.31
CA PRO A 265 1.30 38.47 3.53
C PRO A 265 0.95 36.99 3.28
N LYS A 266 1.91 36.07 3.50
CA LYS A 266 1.72 34.61 3.41
C LYS A 266 1.54 33.97 4.79
N CYS A 267 1.07 34.72 5.78
CA CYS A 267 0.92 34.24 7.16
C CYS A 267 -0.11 33.10 7.25
N TYR A 268 0.23 32.05 8.01
CA TYR A 268 -0.66 30.92 8.27
C TYR A 268 -1.58 31.15 9.48
N GLY A 269 -1.50 32.31 10.14
CA GLY A 269 -2.32 32.65 11.29
C GLY A 269 -1.85 31.92 12.55
N GLU A 270 -2.37 30.72 12.80
CA GLU A 270 -2.05 29.94 14.01
C GLU A 270 -0.93 28.94 13.75
N ILE A 271 0.13 28.95 14.56
CA ILE A 271 1.29 28.07 14.42
C ILE A 271 1.16 26.92 15.40
N ARG A 272 0.78 25.74 14.89
CA ARG A 272 0.42 24.55 15.71
C ARG A 272 1.17 23.27 15.32
N GLY A 273 1.98 23.33 14.28
CA GLY A 273 2.64 22.16 13.67
C GLY A 273 1.98 21.70 12.38
N PHE A 274 2.74 20.97 11.57
CA PHE A 274 2.41 20.56 10.20
C PHE A 274 1.13 19.71 10.09
N LYS A 275 0.79 18.97 11.14
CA LYS A 275 -0.42 18.15 11.24
C LYS A 275 -1.70 18.95 11.05
N HIS A 276 -1.73 20.20 11.50
CA HIS A 276 -2.94 21.04 11.46
C HIS A 276 -3.11 21.78 10.15
N LEU A 277 -2.14 21.69 9.24
CA LEU A 277 -2.22 22.29 7.92
C LEU A 277 -3.11 21.46 6.99
N GLY A 278 -3.93 22.17 6.19
CA GLY A 278 -4.57 21.59 5.02
C GLY A 278 -3.56 21.22 3.93
N ASN A 279 -3.96 20.35 3.01
CA ASN A 279 -3.08 19.78 1.99
C ASN A 279 -2.35 20.84 1.15
N ASP A 280 -3.03 21.91 0.73
CA ASP A 280 -2.42 23.00 -0.04
C ASP A 280 -1.29 23.70 0.71
N ALA A 281 -1.49 23.97 2.01
CA ALA A 281 -0.49 24.59 2.85
C ALA A 281 0.71 23.65 3.07
N ARG A 282 0.44 22.36 3.33
CA ARG A 282 1.49 21.33 3.42
C ARG A 282 2.32 21.25 2.14
N GLN A 283 1.67 21.27 0.98
CA GLN A 283 2.32 21.16 -0.32
C GLN A 283 3.19 22.38 -0.61
N LYS A 284 2.71 23.60 -0.34
CA LYS A 284 3.52 24.83 -0.48
C LYS A 284 4.77 24.83 0.41
N LEU A 285 4.65 24.31 1.63
CA LEU A 285 5.78 24.23 2.57
C LEU A 285 6.69 23.02 2.31
N TRP A 286 6.32 22.08 1.44
CA TRP A 286 7.02 20.81 1.29
C TRP A 286 8.51 20.98 0.95
N SER A 287 8.84 21.91 0.05
CA SER A 287 10.24 22.15 -0.37
C SER A 287 11.19 22.55 0.78
N VAL A 288 10.65 23.22 1.80
CA VAL A 288 11.39 23.70 2.98
C VAL A 288 11.13 22.86 4.24
N THR A 289 10.23 21.89 4.16
CA THR A 289 9.91 20.95 5.25
C THR A 289 11.09 20.01 5.53
N SER A 290 11.37 19.80 6.81
CA SER A 290 12.46 18.94 7.28
C SER A 290 12.25 17.50 6.82
N THR A 291 13.36 16.77 6.68
CA THR A 291 13.31 15.35 6.31
C THR A 291 12.53 14.52 7.34
N ALA A 292 12.61 14.90 8.62
CA ALA A 292 11.86 14.29 9.71
C ALA A 292 10.34 14.32 9.46
N ILE A 293 9.80 15.51 9.20
CA ILE A 293 8.36 15.69 8.97
C ILE A 293 7.93 15.02 7.66
N LYS A 294 8.72 15.12 6.59
CA LYS A 294 8.44 14.39 5.32
C LYS A 294 8.34 12.88 5.53
N THR A 295 9.28 12.33 6.31
CA THR A 295 9.33 10.90 6.63
C THR A 295 8.12 10.51 7.49
N PHE A 296 7.74 11.37 8.45
CA PHE A 296 6.56 11.16 9.28
C PHE A 296 5.27 11.16 8.44
N VAL A 297 5.10 12.12 7.53
CA VAL A 297 3.98 12.16 6.58
C VAL A 297 3.93 10.87 5.77
N ALA A 298 5.05 10.45 5.18
CA ALA A 298 5.13 9.21 4.41
C ALA A 298 4.75 7.96 5.24
N LYS A 299 5.22 7.85 6.48
CA LYS A 299 4.88 6.73 7.39
C LYS A 299 3.44 6.75 7.88
N SER A 300 2.82 7.93 7.94
CA SER A 300 1.43 8.07 8.40
C SER A 300 0.39 7.68 7.35
N GLN A 301 0.80 7.38 6.11
CA GLN A 301 -0.11 6.97 5.04
C GLN A 301 -0.39 5.46 5.12
N ASP A 302 -1.66 5.09 5.12
CA ASP A 302 -2.08 3.69 5.07
C ASP A 302 -1.72 3.01 3.73
N ASN A 303 -1.61 3.80 2.65
CA ASN A 303 -1.21 3.34 1.33
C ASN A 303 0.31 3.53 1.12
N PRO A 304 1.09 2.44 0.96
CA PRO A 304 2.55 2.52 0.77
C PRO A 304 2.97 3.19 -0.54
N ASN A 305 2.04 3.36 -1.49
CA ASN A 305 2.28 4.01 -2.77
C ASN A 305 1.59 5.38 -2.88
N SER A 306 1.14 5.98 -1.77
CA SER A 306 0.40 7.25 -1.79
C SER A 306 1.17 8.39 -2.46
N ALA A 307 0.42 9.38 -2.94
CA ALA A 307 0.98 10.54 -3.63
C ALA A 307 2.02 11.32 -2.78
N TRP A 308 1.83 11.41 -1.46
CA TRP A 308 2.76 12.09 -0.55
C TRP A 308 4.10 11.36 -0.42
N ILE A 309 4.09 10.01 -0.49
CA ILE A 309 5.31 9.22 -0.49
C ILE A 309 6.08 9.46 -1.80
N GLU A 310 5.40 9.48 -2.94
CA GLU A 310 6.06 9.66 -4.23
C GLU A 310 6.75 11.02 -4.38
N ILE A 311 6.21 12.09 -3.78
CA ILE A 311 6.89 13.41 -3.75
C ILE A 311 8.00 13.52 -2.70
N THR A 312 8.26 12.46 -1.91
CA THR A 312 9.54 12.30 -1.17
C THR A 312 10.61 11.59 -1.99
N SER A 313 10.23 10.95 -3.11
CA SER A 313 11.17 10.21 -3.96
C SER A 313 12.11 11.15 -4.72
N LYS A 314 13.12 10.58 -5.38
CA LYS A 314 14.03 11.34 -6.25
C LYS A 314 13.41 11.72 -7.59
N ARG A 315 12.20 11.26 -7.94
CA ARG A 315 11.58 11.42 -9.26
C ARG A 315 10.74 12.69 -9.39
N LEU A 316 10.23 13.16 -8.27
CA LEU A 316 9.33 14.32 -8.19
C LEU A 316 9.90 15.32 -7.19
N MET A 317 9.62 16.60 -7.44
CA MET A 317 9.89 17.68 -6.51
C MET A 317 8.70 18.62 -6.44
N VAL A 318 8.54 19.28 -5.30
CA VAL A 318 7.51 20.30 -5.11
C VAL A 318 8.20 21.66 -5.05
N CYS A 319 7.76 22.60 -5.87
CA CYS A 319 8.25 23.97 -5.88
C CYS A 319 7.62 24.81 -4.76
N GLY A 320 8.14 26.01 -4.49
CA GLY A 320 7.63 26.90 -3.42
C GLY A 320 6.17 27.33 -3.59
N GLU A 321 5.62 27.26 -4.80
CA GLU A 321 4.21 27.54 -5.10
C GLU A 321 3.29 26.32 -4.89
N GLY A 322 3.87 25.18 -4.53
CA GLY A 322 3.17 23.91 -4.37
C GLY A 322 2.82 23.25 -5.70
N THR A 323 3.56 23.49 -6.78
CA THR A 323 3.46 22.74 -8.03
C THR A 323 4.40 21.54 -8.01
N VAL A 324 4.00 20.44 -8.64
CA VAL A 324 4.77 19.19 -8.68
C VAL A 324 5.51 19.14 -10.01
N HIS A 325 6.82 18.88 -9.98
CA HIS A 325 7.67 18.81 -11.16
C HIS A 325 8.45 17.51 -11.20
N VAL A 326 8.75 17.05 -12.41
CA VAL A 326 9.67 15.92 -12.62
C VAL A 326 11.12 16.37 -12.46
N THR A 327 11.96 15.53 -11.87
CA THR A 327 13.37 15.88 -11.57
C THR A 327 14.36 15.34 -12.60
N THR A 328 13.93 14.38 -13.42
CA THR A 328 14.73 13.71 -14.45
C THR A 328 13.90 13.52 -15.70
N GLU A 329 14.56 13.33 -16.83
CA GLU A 329 13.87 12.88 -18.04
C GLU A 329 13.19 11.54 -17.79
N MET A 330 11.92 11.42 -18.20
CA MET A 330 11.12 10.21 -18.09
C MET A 330 10.28 10.00 -19.35
N VAL A 331 10.19 8.76 -19.81
CA VAL A 331 9.49 8.40 -21.05
C VAL A 331 7.97 8.28 -20.85
N ALA A 332 7.22 8.40 -21.95
CA ALA A 332 5.78 8.14 -21.98
C ALA A 332 5.42 6.74 -21.46
N GLY A 333 4.23 6.59 -20.85
CA GLY A 333 3.76 5.34 -20.25
C GLY A 333 4.29 5.07 -18.84
N THR A 334 5.22 5.89 -18.35
CA THR A 334 5.76 5.77 -17.00
C THR A 334 4.68 6.10 -15.96
N VAL A 335 4.48 5.20 -14.99
CA VAL A 335 3.64 5.44 -13.81
C VAL A 335 4.43 6.25 -12.78
N LEU A 336 3.86 7.38 -12.34
CA LEU A 336 4.48 8.29 -11.36
C LEU A 336 3.86 8.14 -9.98
N ILE A 337 2.54 8.03 -9.91
CA ILE A 337 1.81 7.99 -8.64
C ILE A 337 0.72 6.93 -8.76
N THR A 338 0.57 6.09 -7.73
CA THR A 338 -0.64 5.27 -7.54
C THR A 338 -1.43 5.89 -6.40
N PHE A 339 -2.74 6.05 -6.55
CA PHE A 339 -3.55 6.73 -5.54
C PHE A 339 -4.76 5.92 -5.14
N ALA A 340 -5.24 6.11 -3.92
CA ALA A 340 -6.46 5.45 -3.42
C ALA A 340 -7.69 6.35 -3.60
N THR A 341 -7.50 7.66 -3.52
CA THR A 341 -8.56 8.65 -3.55
C THR A 341 -8.26 9.73 -4.59
N MET A 342 -9.31 10.18 -5.29
CA MET A 342 -9.24 11.29 -6.23
C MET A 342 -10.45 12.20 -6.09
N GLU A 343 -10.17 13.51 -6.01
CA GLU A 343 -11.19 14.55 -5.90
C GLU A 343 -10.88 15.69 -6.86
N VAL A 344 -11.93 16.34 -7.36
CA VAL A 344 -11.81 17.57 -8.15
C VAL A 344 -12.52 18.68 -7.37
N LEU A 345 -11.75 19.66 -6.89
CA LEU A 345 -12.24 20.73 -6.02
C LEU A 345 -11.57 22.06 -6.40
N GLY A 346 -12.36 23.12 -6.51
CA GLY A 346 -11.83 24.48 -6.75
C GLY A 346 -10.98 24.62 -8.03
N GLY A 347 -11.23 23.78 -9.04
CA GLY A 347 -10.45 23.77 -10.28
C GLY A 347 -9.10 23.04 -10.21
N PHE A 348 -8.86 22.28 -9.14
CA PHE A 348 -7.68 21.43 -8.98
C PHE A 348 -8.07 19.95 -8.89
N VAL A 349 -7.09 19.08 -9.14
CA VAL A 349 -7.21 17.64 -8.92
C VAL A 349 -6.40 17.27 -7.69
N TYR A 350 -7.02 16.57 -6.75
CA TYR A 350 -6.36 16.05 -5.55
C TYR A 350 -6.26 14.55 -5.66
N VAL A 351 -5.05 14.00 -5.60
CA VAL A 351 -4.78 12.55 -5.53
C VAL A 351 -4.16 12.23 -4.18
N ASP A 352 -4.87 11.50 -3.32
CA ASP A 352 -4.50 11.32 -1.90
C ASP A 352 -4.17 12.66 -1.18
N GLY A 353 -4.90 13.72 -1.56
CA GLY A 353 -4.67 15.07 -1.06
C GLY A 353 -3.52 15.84 -1.72
N LEU A 354 -2.71 15.23 -2.58
CA LEU A 354 -1.71 15.95 -3.38
C LEU A 354 -2.40 16.68 -4.54
N ARG A 355 -2.21 17.99 -4.62
CA ARG A 355 -2.79 18.86 -5.65
C ARG A 355 -1.99 18.79 -6.95
N LEU A 356 -2.67 18.50 -8.05
CA LEU A 356 -2.18 18.60 -9.43
C LEU A 356 -2.99 19.65 -10.19
N ASN A 357 -2.31 20.43 -11.02
CA ASN A 357 -2.94 21.49 -11.79
C ASN A 357 -3.59 20.97 -13.07
N HIS A 358 -4.58 21.72 -13.53
CA HIS A 358 -5.14 21.53 -14.85
C HIS A 358 -4.21 22.07 -15.95
N HIS A 359 -4.00 21.29 -16.99
CA HIS A 359 -3.50 21.76 -18.27
C HIS A 359 -4.29 21.13 -19.42
N CYS A 360 -4.62 21.91 -20.46
CA CYS A 360 -5.40 21.39 -21.58
C CYS A 360 -4.59 20.49 -22.53
N ALA A 361 -3.26 20.57 -22.49
CA ALA A 361 -2.33 19.64 -23.14
C ALA A 361 -1.44 19.00 -22.04
N PRO A 362 -1.98 18.08 -21.24
CA PRO A 362 -1.35 17.68 -19.99
C PRO A 362 -0.10 16.83 -20.19
N THR A 363 0.80 16.83 -19.20
CA THR A 363 1.95 15.92 -19.15
C THR A 363 1.56 14.51 -18.75
N ALA A 364 0.51 14.37 -17.93
CA ALA A 364 0.02 13.09 -17.44
C ALA A 364 -1.51 12.95 -17.55
N ALA A 365 -1.98 11.71 -17.53
CA ALA A 365 -3.38 11.35 -17.34
C ALA A 365 -3.56 10.50 -16.08
N LEU A 366 -4.75 10.58 -15.50
CA LEU A 366 -5.21 9.62 -14.51
C LEU A 366 -5.86 8.47 -15.27
N ILE A 367 -5.23 7.31 -15.28
CA ILE A 367 -5.73 6.08 -15.90
C ILE A 367 -5.98 5.10 -14.76
N GLU A 368 -7.25 4.78 -14.53
CA GLU A 368 -7.69 4.10 -13.30
C GLU A 368 -7.18 4.86 -12.06
N ASN A 369 -6.42 4.18 -11.20
CA ASN A 369 -5.87 4.70 -9.95
C ASN A 369 -4.38 5.11 -10.08
N ARG A 370 -3.95 5.49 -11.30
CA ARG A 370 -2.55 5.77 -11.61
C ARG A 370 -2.38 7.08 -12.37
N VAL A 371 -1.39 7.87 -12.00
CA VAL A 371 -0.92 9.03 -12.78
C VAL A 371 0.16 8.55 -13.74
N VAL A 372 -0.13 8.61 -15.04
CA VAL A 372 0.70 8.06 -16.12
C VAL A 372 1.12 9.16 -17.08
N LEU A 373 2.42 9.21 -17.42
CA LEU A 373 2.92 10.16 -18.41
C LEU A 373 2.39 9.85 -19.81
N LEU A 374 1.88 10.88 -20.49
CA LEU A 374 1.36 10.77 -21.86
C LEU A 374 2.43 10.92 -22.92
N ARG A 375 3.51 11.64 -22.59
CA ARG A 375 4.66 11.90 -23.45
C ARG A 375 5.95 11.83 -22.63
N THR A 376 7.08 11.80 -23.33
CA THR A 376 8.37 12.04 -22.68
C THR A 376 8.38 13.46 -22.11
N VAL A 377 8.89 13.59 -20.88
CA VAL A 377 9.02 14.86 -20.16
C VAL A 377 10.47 15.05 -19.72
N SER A 378 10.94 16.28 -19.77
CA SER A 378 12.28 16.68 -19.31
C SER A 378 12.27 17.14 -17.85
N ALA A 379 13.42 17.10 -17.19
CA ALA A 379 13.59 17.62 -15.84
C ALA A 379 13.11 19.07 -15.74
N GLY A 380 12.33 19.38 -14.70
CA GLY A 380 11.73 20.69 -14.46
C GLY A 380 10.33 20.88 -15.05
N GLU A 381 9.85 19.99 -15.93
CA GLU A 381 8.47 20.06 -16.40
C GLU A 381 7.45 19.80 -15.28
N GLU A 382 6.32 20.50 -15.33
CA GLU A 382 5.24 20.34 -14.36
C GLU A 382 4.45 19.05 -14.62
N LEU A 383 4.15 18.31 -13.55
CA LEU A 383 3.19 17.23 -13.56
C LEU A 383 1.77 17.79 -13.45
N ASN A 384 1.06 17.80 -14.57
CA ASN A 384 -0.29 18.36 -14.69
C ASN A 384 -1.21 17.42 -15.48
N VAL A 385 -2.52 17.63 -15.33
CA VAL A 385 -3.57 16.70 -15.78
C VAL A 385 -4.73 17.45 -16.44
N ASN A 386 -5.55 16.77 -17.24
CA ASN A 386 -6.73 17.39 -17.86
C ASN A 386 -8.01 17.08 -17.08
N ILE A 387 -8.56 18.06 -16.37
CA ILE A 387 -9.78 17.91 -15.57
C ILE A 387 -10.98 17.52 -16.43
N ASN A 388 -11.03 17.93 -17.70
CA ASN A 388 -12.11 17.53 -18.60
C ASN A 388 -12.19 16.01 -18.77
N CYS A 389 -11.07 15.29 -18.61
CA CYS A 389 -11.03 13.83 -18.69
C CYS A 389 -11.52 13.12 -17.41
N LEU A 390 -11.73 13.85 -16.31
CA LEU A 390 -12.05 13.29 -14.98
C LEU A 390 -13.52 13.44 -14.59
N ARG A 391 -14.23 14.40 -15.20
CA ARG A 391 -15.65 14.66 -14.96
C ARG A 391 -16.36 14.98 -16.26
N TYR A 392 -17.52 14.36 -16.46
CA TYR A 392 -18.33 14.63 -17.64
C TYR A 392 -18.88 16.06 -17.63
N SER A 393 -19.35 16.53 -16.47
CA SER A 393 -19.72 17.94 -16.22
C SER A 393 -19.12 18.36 -14.89
N LEU A 394 -18.53 19.56 -14.85
CA LEU A 394 -18.08 20.15 -13.59
C LEU A 394 -19.26 20.82 -12.87
N PRO A 395 -19.31 20.79 -11.53
CA PRO A 395 -20.32 21.52 -10.76
C PRO A 395 -20.21 23.04 -10.92
N GLU A 396 -18.98 23.54 -11.00
CA GLU A 396 -18.67 24.96 -11.17
C GLU A 396 -17.69 25.12 -12.35
N GLU A 397 -17.93 26.14 -13.18
CA GLU A 397 -17.01 26.47 -14.27
C GLU A 397 -15.75 27.13 -13.72
N MET A 398 -14.58 26.67 -14.17
CA MET A 398 -13.31 27.35 -13.86
C MET A 398 -12.74 28.03 -15.10
N THR A 399 -11.88 29.03 -14.88
CA THR A 399 -11.17 29.71 -15.98
C THR A 399 -9.74 29.16 -16.04
N CYS A 400 -9.35 28.64 -17.21
CA CYS A 400 -8.01 28.13 -17.48
C CYS A 400 -7.20 29.18 -18.24
N THR A 401 -5.96 29.41 -17.81
CA THR A 401 -4.99 30.34 -18.42
C THR A 401 -3.76 29.61 -18.96
N CYS A 402 -3.87 28.30 -19.25
CA CYS A 402 -2.76 27.52 -19.79
C CYS A 402 -2.35 28.01 -21.17
N CYS A 403 -1.10 27.72 -21.56
CA CYS A 403 -0.54 28.18 -22.84
C CYS A 403 -1.08 27.45 -24.09
N ARG A 404 -1.99 26.47 -23.94
CA ARG A 404 -2.62 25.81 -25.11
C ARG A 404 -3.45 26.79 -25.94
N PHE A 405 -4.07 27.78 -25.30
CA PHE A 405 -4.91 28.77 -25.97
C PHE A 405 -4.36 30.17 -25.70
N ASN A 406 -4.49 31.07 -26.68
CA ASN A 406 -3.97 32.44 -26.59
C ASN A 406 -4.74 33.33 -25.61
N GLN A 407 -5.92 32.89 -25.14
CA GLN A 407 -6.75 33.63 -24.19
C GLN A 407 -7.29 32.69 -23.11
N PRO A 408 -7.58 33.23 -21.90
CA PRO A 408 -8.27 32.48 -20.86
C PRO A 408 -9.61 31.92 -21.37
N HIS A 409 -9.92 30.67 -21.04
CA HIS A 409 -11.14 29.99 -21.49
C HIS A 409 -11.80 29.22 -20.34
N LYS A 410 -13.06 28.81 -20.55
CA LYS A 410 -13.84 28.09 -19.53
C LYS A 410 -13.63 26.59 -19.62
N VAL A 411 -13.43 25.95 -18.47
CA VAL A 411 -13.39 24.49 -18.31
C VAL A 411 -14.69 24.08 -17.65
N ARG A 412 -15.43 23.19 -18.32
CA ARG A 412 -16.80 22.77 -17.93
C ARG A 412 -16.92 21.26 -17.71
N GLY A 413 -15.81 20.52 -17.80
CA GLY A 413 -15.81 19.06 -17.91
C GLY A 413 -15.93 18.59 -19.36
N PHE A 414 -15.84 17.28 -19.57
CA PHE A 414 -15.82 16.65 -20.90
C PHE A 414 -16.96 17.11 -21.84
N LYS A 415 -18.15 17.36 -21.28
CA LYS A 415 -19.34 17.82 -22.01
C LYS A 415 -19.09 19.14 -22.74
N GLY A 416 -18.30 20.04 -22.15
CA GLY A 416 -18.05 21.38 -22.68
C GLY A 416 -16.96 21.45 -23.75
N LEU A 417 -16.27 20.34 -24.02
CA LEU A 417 -15.31 20.24 -25.12
C LEU A 417 -16.04 20.29 -26.47
N ASP A 418 -15.37 20.80 -27.49
CA ASP A 418 -15.82 20.62 -28.86
C ASP A 418 -15.65 19.16 -29.32
N GLU A 419 -16.18 18.82 -30.49
CA GLU A 419 -16.14 17.42 -30.95
C GLU A 419 -14.71 16.95 -31.25
N GLU A 420 -13.82 17.82 -31.74
CA GLU A 420 -12.42 17.46 -32.03
C GLU A 420 -11.67 17.09 -30.74
N ASP A 421 -11.81 17.92 -29.70
CA ASP A 421 -11.22 17.67 -28.38
C ASP A 421 -11.82 16.44 -27.71
N LYS A 422 -13.13 16.20 -27.84
CA LYS A 422 -13.73 14.97 -27.33
C LYS A 422 -13.12 13.73 -27.99
N GLN A 423 -12.90 13.76 -29.31
CA GLN A 423 -12.27 12.63 -29.99
C GLN A 423 -10.83 12.42 -29.53
N ALA A 424 -10.06 13.49 -29.35
CA ALA A 424 -8.66 13.41 -28.92
C ALA A 424 -8.51 12.94 -27.46
N LEU A 425 -9.41 13.35 -26.57
CA LEU A 425 -9.27 13.14 -25.12
C LEU A 425 -10.02 11.93 -24.57
N ILE A 426 -10.96 11.34 -25.33
CA ILE A 426 -11.73 10.16 -24.88
C ILE A 426 -10.82 8.99 -24.45
N VAL A 427 -9.66 8.84 -25.09
CA VAL A 427 -8.69 7.76 -24.82
C VAL A 427 -8.16 7.75 -23.39
N ILE A 428 -8.04 8.94 -22.78
CA ILE A 428 -7.48 9.14 -21.43
C ILE A 428 -8.56 9.60 -20.45
N ALA A 429 -9.83 9.60 -20.86
CA ALA A 429 -10.95 9.93 -20.00
C ALA A 429 -11.31 8.74 -19.10
N GLN A 430 -11.80 9.05 -17.91
CA GLN A 430 -12.28 8.06 -16.96
C GLN A 430 -13.48 7.29 -17.55
N LEU A 431 -13.64 6.02 -17.15
CA LEU A 431 -14.63 5.12 -17.74
C LEU A 431 -16.08 5.64 -17.58
N ASP A 432 -16.38 6.29 -16.46
CA ASP A 432 -17.66 6.95 -16.19
C ASP A 432 -17.90 8.14 -17.13
N VAL A 433 -16.85 8.94 -17.40
CA VAL A 433 -16.88 10.04 -18.37
C VAL A 433 -17.13 9.52 -19.78
N CYS A 434 -16.42 8.47 -20.20
CA CYS A 434 -16.62 7.82 -21.49
C CYS A 434 -18.06 7.31 -21.64
N THR A 435 -18.58 6.65 -20.60
CA THR A 435 -19.96 6.12 -20.58
C THR A 435 -20.99 7.24 -20.68
N ALA A 436 -20.80 8.33 -19.92
CA ALA A 436 -21.68 9.49 -19.97
C ALA A 436 -21.64 10.21 -21.32
N ALA A 437 -20.45 10.33 -21.94
CA ALA A 437 -20.29 10.92 -23.26
C ALA A 437 -21.04 10.12 -24.34
N ILE A 438 -20.88 8.79 -24.35
CA ILE A 438 -21.58 7.88 -25.27
C ILE A 438 -23.09 8.02 -25.11
N ARG A 439 -23.60 7.96 -23.87
CA ARG A 439 -25.04 8.15 -23.58
C ARG A 439 -25.57 9.49 -24.10
N SER A 440 -24.76 10.54 -23.99
CA SER A 440 -25.18 11.91 -24.28
C SER A 440 -25.07 12.32 -25.75
N GLY A 441 -24.59 11.47 -26.66
CA GLY A 441 -24.50 11.86 -28.07
C GLY A 441 -23.17 11.57 -28.75
N PHE A 442 -22.12 11.22 -28.01
CA PHE A 442 -20.79 11.08 -28.58
C PHE A 442 -20.81 10.02 -29.69
N LYS A 443 -20.38 10.44 -30.88
CA LYS A 443 -20.46 9.61 -32.09
C LYS A 443 -19.24 8.70 -32.27
N GLY A 444 -18.11 9.03 -31.62
CA GLY A 444 -16.82 8.38 -31.85
C GLY A 444 -16.29 8.67 -33.26
N ASN A 445 -14.96 8.67 -33.42
CA ASN A 445 -14.34 8.84 -34.74
C ASN A 445 -14.03 7.47 -35.34
N CYS A 446 -14.56 7.22 -36.53
CA CYS A 446 -14.30 6.01 -37.30
C CYS A 446 -14.09 6.42 -38.77
N GLU A 447 -12.86 6.79 -39.11
CA GLU A 447 -12.47 7.29 -40.45
C GLU A 447 -12.32 6.18 -41.50
N SER A 448 -12.81 4.97 -41.22
CA SER A 448 -12.70 3.85 -42.14
C SER A 448 -13.80 3.90 -43.21
N PRO A 449 -13.48 3.62 -44.49
CA PRO A 449 -14.52 3.44 -45.51
C PRO A 449 -15.30 2.12 -45.32
N PHE A 450 -14.79 1.18 -44.52
CA PHE A 450 -15.34 -0.18 -44.39
C PHE A 450 -16.24 -0.38 -43.19
N ILE A 451 -16.04 0.38 -42.11
CA ILE A 451 -16.74 0.18 -40.85
C ILE A 451 -17.35 1.48 -40.35
N GLU A 452 -18.40 1.37 -39.56
CA GLU A 452 -19.05 2.50 -38.90
C GLU A 452 -19.51 2.13 -37.48
N LEU A 453 -19.78 3.15 -36.67
CA LEU A 453 -20.25 2.97 -35.31
C LEU A 453 -21.77 3.00 -35.26
N ARG A 454 -22.36 1.97 -34.67
CA ARG A 454 -23.80 1.87 -34.40
C ARG A 454 -24.04 1.93 -32.90
N ARG A 455 -25.12 2.60 -32.49
CA ARG A 455 -25.61 2.54 -31.11
C ARG A 455 -26.35 1.23 -30.85
N CYS A 456 -26.05 0.60 -29.73
CA CYS A 456 -26.75 -0.59 -29.24
C CYS A 456 -27.19 -0.38 -27.78
N GLY A 457 -27.95 -1.32 -27.23
CA GLY A 457 -28.48 -1.23 -25.86
C GLY A 457 -27.41 -1.11 -24.76
N VAL A 458 -26.16 -1.47 -25.07
CA VAL A 458 -25.01 -1.47 -24.13
C VAL A 458 -23.96 -0.40 -24.43
N GLY A 459 -24.13 0.43 -25.48
CA GLY A 459 -23.17 1.47 -25.84
C GLY A 459 -23.01 1.65 -27.35
N LEU A 460 -21.75 1.61 -27.81
CA LEU A 460 -21.39 1.63 -29.24
C LEU A 460 -20.83 0.27 -29.65
N GLU A 461 -21.14 -0.15 -30.86
CA GLU A 461 -20.56 -1.31 -31.51
C GLU A 461 -20.08 -0.94 -32.92
N VAL A 462 -19.08 -1.65 -33.42
CA VAL A 462 -18.59 -1.49 -34.80
C VAL A 462 -19.35 -2.44 -35.72
N ILE A 463 -19.87 -1.93 -36.83
CA ILE A 463 -20.48 -2.73 -37.88
C ILE A 463 -19.79 -2.50 -39.24
N ALA A 464 -19.93 -3.46 -40.14
CA ALA A 464 -19.53 -3.30 -41.53
C ALA A 464 -20.46 -2.29 -42.24
N LYS A 465 -19.88 -1.26 -42.86
CA LYS A 465 -20.59 -0.25 -43.64
C LYS A 465 -20.90 -0.72 -45.06
N VAL A 466 -20.04 -1.58 -45.59
CA VAL A 466 -20.10 -2.18 -46.92
C VAL A 466 -19.81 -3.68 -46.81
N ASP A 467 -20.02 -4.45 -47.88
CA ASP A 467 -19.48 -5.81 -47.93
C ASP A 467 -17.94 -5.75 -47.93
N ILE A 468 -17.33 -6.45 -46.98
CA ILE A 468 -15.87 -6.46 -46.79
C ILE A 468 -15.34 -7.83 -47.23
N ALA A 469 -14.41 -7.83 -48.19
CA ALA A 469 -13.76 -9.05 -48.63
C ALA A 469 -12.76 -9.56 -47.57
N GLU A 470 -12.57 -10.88 -47.50
CA GLU A 470 -11.50 -11.49 -46.72
C GLU A 470 -10.12 -10.88 -47.05
N GLY A 471 -9.27 -10.71 -46.03
CA GLY A 471 -7.93 -10.10 -46.15
C GLY A 471 -7.92 -8.57 -46.18
N THR A 472 -9.08 -7.91 -46.24
CA THR A 472 -9.16 -6.45 -46.23
C THR A 472 -8.65 -5.87 -44.90
N ARG A 473 -7.87 -4.79 -44.95
CA ARG A 473 -7.46 -4.00 -43.78
C ARG A 473 -8.53 -2.94 -43.48
N LEU A 474 -9.21 -3.07 -42.35
CA LEU A 474 -10.37 -2.25 -42.01
C LEU A 474 -9.95 -0.90 -41.44
N THR A 475 -9.00 -0.90 -40.51
CA THR A 475 -8.51 0.30 -39.82
C THR A 475 -7.18 0.03 -39.12
N SER A 476 -6.46 1.08 -38.78
CA SER A 476 -5.30 1.02 -37.88
C SER A 476 -5.46 2.02 -36.73
N ALA A 477 -4.87 1.71 -35.58
CA ALA A 477 -4.89 2.58 -34.40
C ALA A 477 -3.48 2.75 -33.85
N ARG A 478 -3.17 3.94 -33.35
CA ARG A 478 -1.98 4.22 -32.54
C ARG A 478 -2.41 4.76 -31.18
N GLY A 479 -1.52 4.70 -30.21
CA GLY A 479 -1.85 5.14 -28.86
C GLY A 479 -0.70 5.06 -27.87
N HIS A 480 -1.04 5.13 -26.59
CA HIS A 480 -0.09 5.11 -25.49
C HIS A 480 0.22 3.68 -25.07
N SER A 481 1.50 3.34 -24.91
CA SER A 481 1.91 2.05 -24.35
C SER A 481 1.94 2.15 -22.82
N LEU A 482 1.03 1.43 -22.17
CA LEU A 482 0.92 1.32 -20.72
C LEU A 482 1.63 0.06 -20.21
N PRO A 483 2.18 0.09 -18.99
CA PRO A 483 2.81 -1.08 -18.39
C PRO A 483 1.83 -2.07 -17.75
N PHE A 484 0.52 -1.85 -17.92
CA PHE A 484 -0.56 -2.62 -17.32
C PHE A 484 -1.77 -2.67 -18.28
N PRO A 485 -2.60 -3.73 -18.21
CA PRO A 485 -3.81 -3.83 -19.00
C PRO A 485 -4.93 -2.95 -18.41
N THR A 486 -5.84 -2.51 -19.26
CA THR A 486 -7.14 -1.92 -18.88
C THR A 486 -8.24 -2.62 -19.71
N PRO A 487 -9.54 -2.37 -19.48
CA PRO A 487 -10.59 -2.95 -20.33
C PRO A 487 -10.50 -2.57 -21.82
N LEU A 488 -9.75 -1.51 -22.16
CA LEU A 488 -9.67 -0.94 -23.50
C LEU A 488 -8.29 -1.16 -24.17
N THR A 489 -7.40 -1.95 -23.56
CA THR A 489 -6.08 -2.16 -24.13
C THR A 489 -5.98 -3.40 -25.02
N VAL A 490 -4.96 -3.41 -25.88
CA VAL A 490 -4.47 -4.60 -26.58
C VAL A 490 -3.00 -4.81 -26.23
N GLN A 491 -2.59 -6.03 -25.89
CA GLN A 491 -1.22 -6.30 -25.48
C GLN A 491 -0.26 -6.34 -26.67
N LEU A 492 0.78 -5.51 -26.60
CA LEU A 492 1.88 -5.46 -27.57
C LEU A 492 3.04 -6.38 -27.17
N GLY A 493 3.20 -6.68 -25.88
CA GLY A 493 4.28 -7.50 -25.37
C GLY A 493 4.26 -7.62 -23.85
N GLU A 494 5.34 -8.14 -23.26
CA GLU A 494 5.48 -8.22 -21.80
C GLU A 494 5.40 -6.82 -21.19
N ARG A 495 4.43 -6.62 -20.28
CA ARG A 495 4.15 -5.32 -19.62
C ARG A 495 4.05 -4.16 -20.62
N ARG A 496 3.45 -4.40 -21.80
CA ARG A 496 3.20 -3.35 -22.80
C ARG A 496 1.81 -3.54 -23.39
N HIS A 497 0.91 -2.63 -23.06
CA HIS A 497 -0.48 -2.64 -23.46
C HIS A 497 -0.80 -1.33 -24.19
N LEU A 498 -1.33 -1.41 -25.40
CA LEU A 498 -1.70 -0.25 -26.19
C LEU A 498 -3.08 0.25 -25.75
N LEU A 499 -3.14 1.47 -25.23
CA LEU A 499 -4.36 2.25 -25.04
C LEU A 499 -4.51 3.21 -26.22
N PHE A 500 -5.58 3.09 -27.00
CA PHE A 500 -5.78 3.81 -28.26
C PHE A 500 -7.23 4.30 -28.39
N SER A 501 -7.46 5.30 -29.23
CA SER A 501 -8.81 5.79 -29.57
C SER A 501 -9.03 5.88 -31.07
N ASN A 502 -9.91 5.03 -31.55
CA ASN A 502 -10.61 5.12 -32.84
C ASN A 502 -11.77 4.12 -32.83
N GLY A 503 -12.43 3.91 -33.97
CA GLY A 503 -13.47 2.90 -34.10
C GLY A 503 -13.10 1.50 -33.60
N ALA A 504 -11.82 1.09 -33.67
CA ALA A 504 -11.40 -0.26 -33.25
C ALA A 504 -11.59 -0.53 -31.74
N GLN A 505 -11.67 0.52 -30.90
CA GLN A 505 -11.90 0.36 -29.46
C GLN A 505 -13.29 -0.20 -29.13
N PHE A 506 -14.22 -0.17 -30.10
CA PHE A 506 -15.60 -0.64 -29.95
C PHE A 506 -15.85 -2.00 -30.62
N ILE A 507 -14.79 -2.69 -31.08
CA ILE A 507 -14.90 -4.03 -31.66
C ILE A 507 -15.39 -5.00 -30.57
N SER A 508 -16.39 -5.80 -30.91
CA SER A 508 -17.00 -6.74 -29.96
C SER A 508 -16.24 -8.07 -29.88
N HIS A 509 -16.47 -8.82 -28.82
CA HIS A 509 -15.91 -10.17 -28.69
C HIS A 509 -16.75 -11.22 -29.43
N SER A 510 -16.10 -12.17 -30.11
CA SER A 510 -16.69 -13.45 -30.51
C SER A 510 -15.65 -14.57 -30.45
N CYS A 511 -16.05 -15.77 -30.02
CA CYS A 511 -15.19 -16.96 -30.11
C CYS A 511 -15.08 -17.51 -31.54
N ASP A 512 -15.99 -17.12 -32.43
CA ASP A 512 -15.87 -17.27 -33.89
C ASP A 512 -15.79 -15.86 -34.52
N PRO A 513 -14.62 -15.21 -34.50
CA PRO A 513 -14.47 -13.81 -34.91
C PRO A 513 -14.59 -13.65 -36.43
N ASN A 514 -14.78 -12.43 -36.91
CA ASN A 514 -14.67 -12.11 -38.35
C ASN A 514 -13.49 -11.20 -38.66
N VAL A 515 -12.79 -10.70 -37.64
CA VAL A 515 -11.53 -9.97 -37.79
C VAL A 515 -10.45 -10.46 -36.84
N ARG A 516 -9.19 -10.32 -37.26
CA ARG A 516 -8.00 -10.49 -36.42
C ARG A 516 -7.29 -9.15 -36.21
N ILE A 517 -6.54 -9.05 -35.10
CA ILE A 517 -5.74 -7.87 -34.77
C ILE A 517 -4.27 -8.20 -34.99
N HIS A 518 -3.58 -7.33 -35.72
CA HIS A 518 -2.13 -7.31 -35.85
C HIS A 518 -1.56 -6.26 -34.92
N VAL A 519 -0.43 -6.56 -34.29
CA VAL A 519 0.28 -5.64 -33.39
C VAL A 519 1.62 -5.25 -34.02
N ASP A 520 1.90 -3.95 -34.08
CA ASP A 520 3.20 -3.37 -34.41
C ASP A 520 3.81 -2.80 -33.12
N THR A 521 4.75 -3.55 -32.55
CA THR A 521 5.38 -3.23 -31.27
C THR A 521 6.38 -2.08 -31.36
N ILE A 522 6.85 -1.76 -32.57
CA ILE A 522 7.80 -0.67 -32.82
C ILE A 522 7.03 0.64 -32.93
N LYS A 523 5.91 0.64 -33.64
CA LYS A 523 5.10 1.85 -33.88
C LYS A 523 4.04 2.10 -32.81
N ASN A 524 3.92 1.24 -31.80
CA ASN A 524 2.82 1.26 -30.82
C ASN A 524 1.46 1.34 -31.53
N ALA A 525 1.24 0.39 -32.45
CA ALA A 525 0.07 0.42 -33.32
C ALA A 525 -0.59 -0.95 -33.41
N ILE A 526 -1.87 -0.94 -33.77
CA ILE A 526 -2.62 -2.13 -34.18
C ILE A 526 -3.23 -1.93 -35.56
N GLU A 527 -3.50 -3.04 -36.23
CA GLU A 527 -4.21 -3.07 -37.51
C GLU A 527 -5.26 -4.19 -37.48
N VAL A 528 -6.46 -3.90 -38.00
CA VAL A 528 -7.60 -4.82 -38.00
C VAL A 528 -7.81 -5.38 -39.40
N GLU A 529 -7.87 -6.70 -39.54
CA GLU A 529 -8.02 -7.40 -40.83
C GLU A 529 -9.19 -8.36 -40.82
N ALA A 530 -9.99 -8.38 -41.90
CA ALA A 530 -11.02 -9.39 -42.11
C ALA A 530 -10.40 -10.77 -42.35
N ILE A 531 -10.88 -11.78 -41.64
CA ILE A 531 -10.44 -13.18 -41.81
C ILE A 531 -11.42 -14.03 -42.62
N ARG A 532 -12.53 -13.42 -43.06
CA ARG A 532 -13.55 -13.98 -43.94
C ARG A 532 -14.38 -12.83 -44.53
N ASN A 533 -15.18 -13.11 -45.56
CA ASN A 533 -16.11 -12.11 -46.10
C ASN A 533 -17.12 -11.67 -45.02
N ILE A 534 -17.34 -10.37 -44.89
CA ILE A 534 -18.24 -9.76 -43.90
C ILE A 534 -19.32 -8.97 -44.63
N PRO A 535 -20.61 -9.38 -44.55
CA PRO A 535 -21.70 -8.63 -45.18
C PRO A 535 -21.90 -7.25 -44.55
N ALA A 536 -22.37 -6.29 -45.34
CA ALA A 536 -22.80 -4.98 -44.84
C ALA A 536 -23.83 -5.13 -43.70
N GLY A 537 -23.64 -4.32 -42.64
CA GLY A 537 -24.45 -4.34 -41.43
C GLY A 537 -24.06 -5.38 -40.37
N ALA A 538 -23.16 -6.32 -40.68
CA ALA A 538 -22.69 -7.32 -39.72
C ALA A 538 -21.78 -6.69 -38.64
N VAL A 539 -21.86 -7.20 -37.42
CA VAL A 539 -21.03 -6.73 -36.29
C VAL A 539 -19.58 -7.18 -36.48
N ILE A 540 -18.64 -6.27 -36.32
CA ILE A 540 -17.21 -6.58 -36.35
C ILE A 540 -16.81 -7.17 -35.00
N THR A 541 -16.27 -8.39 -35.03
CA THR A 541 -15.93 -9.15 -33.84
C THR A 541 -14.52 -9.74 -33.91
N THR A 542 -13.81 -9.65 -32.80
CA THR A 542 -12.50 -10.28 -32.62
C THR A 542 -12.50 -11.19 -31.39
N ASN A 543 -11.55 -12.11 -31.31
CA ASN A 543 -11.44 -12.99 -30.15
C ASN A 543 -10.47 -12.40 -29.14
N PHE A 544 -10.98 -11.76 -28.08
CA PHE A 544 -10.14 -11.10 -27.06
C PHE A 544 -9.09 -12.00 -26.40
N VAL A 545 -9.27 -13.33 -26.40
CA VAL A 545 -8.20 -14.20 -25.88
C VAL A 545 -6.95 -14.20 -26.76
N THR A 546 -7.02 -13.71 -28.01
CA THR A 546 -5.85 -13.62 -28.90
C THR A 546 -5.06 -12.32 -28.77
N THR A 547 -5.55 -11.37 -27.98
CA THR A 547 -5.01 -10.00 -27.87
C THR A 547 -4.44 -9.65 -26.50
N GLU A 548 -4.77 -10.42 -25.46
CA GLU A 548 -4.35 -10.18 -24.08
C GLU A 548 -3.98 -11.50 -23.40
N TRP A 549 -2.83 -11.53 -22.70
CA TRP A 549 -2.32 -12.72 -22.01
C TRP A 549 -3.22 -13.09 -20.82
N GLU A 550 -3.54 -12.07 -20.03
CA GLU A 550 -4.58 -12.09 -19.00
C GLU A 550 -5.43 -10.85 -19.20
N LEU A 551 -6.74 -11.02 -19.39
CA LEU A 551 -7.65 -9.89 -19.55
C LEU A 551 -7.77 -9.13 -18.22
N HIS A 552 -7.76 -7.80 -18.29
CA HIS A 552 -8.07 -6.94 -17.15
C HIS A 552 -9.46 -7.25 -16.55
N SER A 553 -10.46 -7.49 -17.41
CA SER A 553 -11.84 -7.76 -16.99
C SER A 553 -12.37 -9.04 -17.65
N PRO A 554 -12.18 -10.20 -17.02
CA PRO A 554 -12.77 -11.44 -17.48
C PRO A 554 -14.30 -11.39 -17.48
N PHE A 555 -14.94 -12.12 -18.41
CA PHE A 555 -16.41 -12.13 -18.52
C PHE A 555 -16.95 -13.44 -19.09
N GLN A 556 -18.24 -13.68 -18.86
CA GLN A 556 -18.98 -14.79 -19.46
C GLN A 556 -19.43 -14.44 -20.88
N CYS A 557 -18.93 -15.18 -21.87
CA CYS A 557 -19.25 -15.03 -23.27
C CYS A 557 -20.65 -15.54 -23.59
N LYS A 558 -21.39 -14.76 -24.38
CA LYS A 558 -22.73 -15.08 -24.88
C LYS A 558 -22.78 -15.07 -26.41
N CYS A 559 -21.65 -15.33 -27.09
CA CYS A 559 -21.56 -15.21 -28.55
C CYS A 559 -22.34 -16.29 -29.32
N GLY A 560 -22.71 -17.40 -28.68
CA GLY A 560 -23.46 -18.49 -29.32
C GLY A 560 -22.68 -19.35 -30.31
N SER A 561 -21.37 -19.14 -30.46
CA SER A 561 -20.50 -19.99 -31.28
C SER A 561 -20.46 -21.43 -30.76
N ALA A 562 -20.42 -22.41 -31.68
CA ALA A 562 -20.22 -23.82 -31.34
C ALA A 562 -18.88 -24.08 -30.62
N ASN A 563 -17.89 -23.21 -30.84
CA ASN A 563 -16.57 -23.25 -30.20
C ASN A 563 -16.43 -22.20 -29.08
N CYS A 564 -17.54 -21.82 -28.44
CA CYS A 564 -17.51 -20.81 -27.40
C CYS A 564 -16.68 -21.27 -26.19
N LEU A 565 -15.77 -20.41 -25.73
CA LEU A 565 -14.95 -20.67 -24.53
C LEU A 565 -15.73 -20.48 -23.22
N HIS A 566 -16.94 -19.92 -23.28
CA HIS A 566 -17.81 -19.50 -22.17
C HIS A 566 -17.19 -18.49 -21.20
N ASN A 567 -15.99 -18.72 -20.67
CA ASN A 567 -15.30 -17.81 -19.76
C ASN A 567 -14.06 -17.19 -20.41
N ILE A 568 -14.11 -15.90 -20.71
CA ILE A 568 -13.04 -15.18 -21.41
C ILE A 568 -12.10 -14.56 -20.40
N ARG A 569 -10.90 -15.13 -20.25
CA ARG A 569 -9.91 -14.73 -19.23
C ARG A 569 -8.55 -14.28 -19.80
N GLY A 570 -8.26 -14.61 -21.05
CA GLY A 570 -6.99 -14.29 -21.73
C GLY A 570 -6.29 -15.53 -22.28
N PHE A 571 -5.26 -15.32 -23.11
CA PHE A 571 -4.55 -16.38 -23.82
C PHE A 571 -3.89 -17.42 -22.88
N LYS A 572 -3.42 -16.97 -21.71
CA LYS A 572 -2.80 -17.81 -20.67
C LYS A 572 -3.67 -19.01 -20.29
N PHE A 573 -4.99 -18.81 -20.25
CA PHE A 573 -5.93 -19.80 -19.70
C PHE A 573 -6.43 -20.82 -20.75
N LEU A 574 -5.93 -20.75 -21.98
CA LEU A 574 -6.29 -21.70 -23.04
C LEU A 574 -5.46 -22.98 -22.97
N SER A 575 -6.09 -24.13 -23.22
CA SER A 575 -5.40 -25.40 -23.48
C SER A 575 -4.60 -25.36 -24.80
N SER A 576 -3.64 -26.27 -25.01
CA SER A 576 -2.89 -26.27 -26.29
C SER A 576 -3.80 -26.58 -27.47
N ALA A 577 -4.78 -27.47 -27.32
CA ALA A 577 -5.80 -27.71 -28.35
C ALA A 577 -6.55 -26.41 -28.72
N GLN A 578 -6.96 -25.63 -27.72
CA GLN A 578 -7.61 -24.32 -27.94
C GLN A 578 -6.65 -23.33 -28.60
N ARG A 579 -5.40 -23.22 -28.13
CA ARG A 579 -4.36 -22.35 -28.72
C ARG A 579 -4.10 -22.71 -30.19
N SER A 580 -4.00 -24.00 -30.50
CA SER A 580 -3.83 -24.50 -31.87
C SER A 580 -5.03 -24.17 -32.74
N SER A 581 -6.25 -24.35 -32.23
CA SER A 581 -7.49 -24.06 -32.99
C SER A 581 -7.63 -22.59 -33.40
N ILE A 582 -7.05 -21.66 -32.62
CA ILE A 582 -7.10 -20.22 -32.90
C ILE A 582 -5.77 -19.65 -33.39
N GLN A 583 -4.75 -20.49 -33.61
CA GLN A 583 -3.35 -20.08 -33.84
C GLN A 583 -3.20 -19.04 -34.97
N GLN A 584 -3.99 -19.18 -36.04
CA GLN A 584 -4.05 -18.26 -37.18
C GLN A 584 -4.52 -16.83 -36.85
N TYR A 585 -5.11 -16.63 -35.67
CA TYR A 585 -5.65 -15.36 -35.18
C TYR A 585 -4.84 -14.77 -34.00
N VAL A 586 -3.81 -15.48 -33.55
CA VAL A 586 -2.99 -15.12 -32.38
C VAL A 586 -1.98 -14.04 -32.73
N THR A 587 -1.89 -13.00 -31.89
CA THR A 587 -0.87 -11.96 -32.07
C THR A 587 0.53 -12.53 -31.81
N PRO A 588 1.58 -12.04 -32.50
CA PRO A 588 2.96 -12.43 -32.21
C PRO A 588 3.37 -12.23 -30.74
N ALA A 589 2.77 -11.25 -30.06
CA ALA A 589 2.96 -11.01 -28.64
C ALA A 589 2.47 -12.20 -27.79
N MET A 590 1.26 -12.70 -28.07
CA MET A 590 0.72 -13.87 -27.37
C MET A 590 1.51 -15.14 -27.66
N SER A 591 1.89 -15.37 -28.92
CA SER A 591 2.74 -16.51 -29.28
C SER A 591 4.10 -16.46 -28.57
N ARG A 592 4.70 -15.27 -28.46
CA ARG A 592 5.97 -15.08 -27.74
C ARG A 592 5.82 -15.30 -26.23
N LEU A 593 4.78 -14.73 -25.61
CA LEU A 593 4.50 -14.92 -24.18
C LEU A 593 4.19 -16.38 -23.86
N ALA A 594 3.48 -17.05 -24.77
CA ALA A 594 3.27 -18.50 -24.70
C ALA A 594 4.57 -19.27 -24.79
N GLY A 595 5.49 -18.89 -25.69
CA GLY A 595 6.82 -19.49 -25.79
C GLY A 595 7.72 -19.23 -24.57
N LEU A 596 7.71 -18.01 -24.02
CA LEU A 596 8.42 -17.65 -22.78
C LEU A 596 7.88 -18.41 -21.55
N THR A 597 6.61 -18.82 -21.60
CA THR A 597 5.96 -19.64 -20.57
C THR A 597 5.85 -21.12 -20.98
N ALA A 598 6.48 -21.52 -22.08
CA ALA A 598 6.44 -22.89 -22.58
C ALA A 598 7.56 -23.77 -22.03
N SER A 599 8.68 -23.23 -21.57
CA SER A 599 9.72 -24.05 -20.93
C SER A 599 9.28 -24.43 -19.52
N VAL A 600 9.05 -25.70 -19.28
CA VAL A 600 8.79 -26.22 -17.93
C VAL A 600 10.13 -26.50 -17.27
N LEU A 601 10.51 -25.66 -16.30
CA LEU A 601 11.68 -25.92 -15.47
C LEU A 601 11.37 -27.07 -14.53
N LEU A 602 11.94 -28.25 -14.81
CA LEU A 602 11.83 -29.40 -13.93
C LEU A 602 12.64 -29.13 -12.64
N PRO A 603 12.04 -29.32 -11.45
CA PRO A 603 12.77 -29.23 -10.21
C PRO A 603 13.80 -30.37 -10.12
N PRO A 604 14.87 -30.22 -9.30
CA PRO A 604 15.92 -31.24 -9.18
C PRO A 604 15.44 -32.62 -8.72
N THR A 605 14.25 -32.69 -8.15
CA THR A 605 13.58 -33.90 -7.67
C THR A 605 12.95 -34.71 -8.81
N ILE A 606 12.82 -34.15 -10.02
CA ILE A 606 12.14 -34.75 -11.16
C ILE A 606 13.09 -34.91 -12.35
N ASN A 607 12.96 -36.03 -13.04
CA ASN A 607 13.62 -36.27 -14.32
C ASN A 607 12.63 -36.90 -15.32
N VAL A 608 13.05 -37.06 -16.56
CA VAL A 608 12.25 -37.54 -17.67
C VAL A 608 12.83 -38.83 -18.23
N ASN A 609 11.97 -39.80 -18.55
CA ASN A 609 12.41 -41.05 -19.18
C ASN A 609 12.35 -40.97 -20.72
N GLU A 610 12.76 -42.03 -21.42
CA GLU A 610 12.78 -42.10 -22.89
C GLU A 610 11.39 -41.89 -23.54
N ALA A 611 10.31 -42.15 -22.80
CA ALA A 611 8.92 -41.96 -23.24
C ALA A 611 8.35 -40.57 -22.85
N MET A 612 9.21 -39.62 -22.48
CA MET A 612 8.86 -38.28 -22.01
C MET A 612 8.07 -38.25 -20.70
N MET A 613 7.92 -39.38 -20.01
CA MET A 613 7.21 -39.46 -18.73
C MET A 613 8.06 -38.91 -17.60
N LEU A 614 7.46 -38.05 -16.78
CA LEU A 614 8.13 -37.52 -15.60
C LEU A 614 8.16 -38.56 -14.48
N TYR A 615 9.32 -38.71 -13.84
CA TYR A 615 9.51 -39.58 -12.69
C TYR A 615 10.36 -38.90 -11.62
N VAL A 616 10.18 -39.33 -10.38
CA VAL A 616 10.88 -38.77 -9.21
C VAL A 616 12.30 -39.37 -9.11
N VAL A 617 13.33 -38.55 -8.91
CA VAL A 617 14.71 -39.01 -8.69
C VAL A 617 15.15 -38.97 -7.21
N SER A 618 14.43 -38.24 -6.37
CA SER A 618 14.65 -38.19 -4.92
C SER A 618 13.32 -38.12 -4.17
N PRO A 619 13.18 -38.73 -2.97
CA PRO A 619 11.88 -38.91 -2.33
C PRO A 619 11.11 -37.60 -2.16
N VAL A 620 9.83 -37.58 -2.56
CA VAL A 620 8.92 -36.45 -2.32
C VAL A 620 7.91 -36.85 -1.26
N ALA A 621 7.89 -36.14 -0.14
CA ALA A 621 6.94 -36.40 0.94
C ALA A 621 5.49 -36.10 0.50
N ARG A 622 4.53 -36.81 1.11
CA ARG A 622 3.10 -36.47 1.04
C ARG A 622 2.90 -34.97 1.31
N GLU A 623 1.98 -34.35 0.56
CA GLU A 623 1.62 -32.92 0.63
C GLU A 623 2.72 -31.96 0.09
N GLY A 624 3.85 -32.51 -0.37
CA GLY A 624 4.90 -31.75 -1.06
C GLY A 624 4.51 -31.37 -2.48
N VAL A 625 4.93 -30.17 -2.91
CA VAL A 625 4.82 -29.74 -4.32
C VAL A 625 5.84 -30.49 -5.15
N VAL A 626 5.34 -31.27 -6.11
CA VAL A 626 6.15 -32.10 -7.02
C VAL A 626 6.63 -31.27 -8.20
N LEU A 627 5.72 -30.50 -8.80
CA LEU A 627 5.98 -29.68 -9.99
C LEU A 627 4.99 -28.52 -10.05
N GLU A 628 5.48 -27.32 -10.31
CA GLU A 628 4.65 -26.17 -10.66
C GLU A 628 4.61 -25.99 -12.18
N CYS A 629 3.42 -25.75 -12.73
CA CYS A 629 3.25 -25.55 -14.16
C CYS A 629 2.20 -24.47 -14.43
N SER A 630 2.52 -23.57 -15.36
CA SER A 630 1.63 -22.48 -15.76
C SER A 630 0.74 -22.86 -16.94
N ASN A 631 1.10 -23.91 -17.69
CA ASN A 631 0.44 -24.37 -18.91
C ASN A 631 0.35 -25.91 -18.94
N ILE A 632 -0.87 -26.44 -18.94
CA ILE A 632 -1.18 -27.87 -18.99
C ILE A 632 -1.94 -28.15 -20.28
N ASP A 633 -1.41 -29.03 -21.14
CA ASP A 633 -2.13 -29.56 -22.28
C ASP A 633 -2.89 -30.82 -21.88
N ILE A 634 -4.21 -30.74 -21.85
CA ILE A 634 -5.08 -31.87 -21.57
C ILE A 634 -5.16 -32.71 -22.85
N GLN A 635 -4.90 -34.01 -22.73
CA GLN A 635 -5.07 -35.00 -23.79
C GLN A 635 -6.01 -36.12 -23.30
N PRO A 636 -6.52 -37.01 -24.18
CA PRO A 636 -7.55 -37.97 -23.80
C PRO A 636 -7.25 -38.85 -22.58
N VAL A 637 -5.97 -39.20 -22.33
CA VAL A 637 -5.56 -40.09 -21.22
C VAL A 637 -4.28 -39.63 -20.52
N GLN A 638 -3.86 -38.39 -20.75
CA GLN A 638 -2.63 -37.83 -20.19
C GLN A 638 -2.63 -36.31 -20.24
N VAL A 639 -1.66 -35.72 -19.57
CA VAL A 639 -1.33 -34.30 -19.65
C VAL A 639 0.05 -34.17 -20.28
N ALA A 640 0.18 -33.26 -21.25
CA ALA A 640 1.48 -32.81 -21.73
C ALA A 640 1.83 -31.43 -21.15
N LEU A 641 3.10 -31.25 -20.78
CA LEU A 641 3.62 -30.04 -20.14
C LEU A 641 4.75 -29.45 -20.97
N GLY A 642 4.67 -28.13 -21.19
CA GLY A 642 5.69 -27.36 -21.88
C GLY A 642 5.85 -27.64 -23.37
N GLN A 643 6.82 -26.98 -24.00
CA GLN A 643 7.20 -27.22 -25.41
C GLN A 643 7.96 -28.53 -25.59
N GLU A 644 8.61 -28.99 -24.52
CA GLU A 644 9.35 -30.24 -24.45
C GLU A 644 8.42 -31.45 -24.49
N GLY A 645 7.13 -31.29 -24.16
CA GLY A 645 6.14 -32.35 -24.26
C GLY A 645 6.26 -33.40 -23.14
N TYR A 646 6.65 -32.99 -21.94
CA TYR A 646 6.71 -33.87 -20.78
C TYR A 646 5.33 -34.43 -20.43
N ILE A 647 5.25 -35.71 -20.09
CA ILE A 647 3.97 -36.41 -19.94
C ILE A 647 3.74 -36.77 -18.48
N ILE A 648 2.52 -36.49 -18.01
CA ILE A 648 1.94 -37.04 -16.77
C ILE A 648 0.70 -37.84 -17.15
N GLN A 649 0.69 -39.13 -16.83
CA GLN A 649 -0.39 -40.03 -17.25
C GLN A 649 -1.60 -39.96 -16.34
N HIS A 650 -2.77 -40.18 -16.93
CA HIS A 650 -3.97 -40.40 -16.16
C HIS A 650 -3.91 -41.74 -15.39
N LYS A 651 -4.24 -41.71 -14.10
CA LYS A 651 -4.63 -42.88 -13.30
C LYS A 651 -5.74 -42.51 -12.32
N ASP A 652 -6.65 -43.44 -12.07
CA ASP A 652 -7.68 -43.28 -11.03
C ASP A 652 -7.05 -43.17 -9.64
N GLU A 653 -6.13 -44.10 -9.34
CA GLU A 653 -5.26 -44.08 -8.15
C GLU A 653 -3.94 -43.37 -8.47
N ALA A 654 -4.02 -42.07 -8.68
CA ALA A 654 -2.86 -41.23 -8.94
C ALA A 654 -2.02 -40.98 -7.67
N ASN A 655 -0.70 -40.79 -7.85
CA ASN A 655 0.19 -40.35 -6.77
C ASN A 655 0.25 -38.83 -6.59
N THR A 656 -0.30 -38.06 -7.53
CA THR A 656 -0.41 -36.60 -7.43
C THR A 656 -1.81 -36.09 -7.73
N VAL A 657 -2.11 -34.90 -7.23
CA VAL A 657 -3.32 -34.12 -7.55
C VAL A 657 -2.91 -32.74 -8.06
N LEU A 658 -3.65 -32.20 -9.02
CA LEU A 658 -3.46 -30.84 -9.49
C LEU A 658 -4.24 -29.87 -8.59
N VAL A 659 -3.53 -28.88 -8.03
CA VAL A 659 -4.12 -27.82 -7.21
C VAL A 659 -3.60 -26.47 -7.71
N GLU A 660 -4.47 -25.69 -8.34
CA GLU A 660 -4.20 -24.35 -8.89
C GLU A 660 -2.86 -24.24 -9.65
N GLY A 661 -2.59 -25.20 -10.55
CA GLY A 661 -1.36 -25.22 -11.37
C GLY A 661 -0.17 -25.94 -10.75
N ARG A 662 -0.33 -26.58 -9.59
CA ARG A 662 0.74 -27.34 -8.92
C ARG A 662 0.35 -28.80 -8.77
N PHE A 663 1.23 -29.71 -9.19
CA PHE A 663 1.10 -31.12 -8.86
C PHE A 663 1.59 -31.35 -7.44
N VAL A 664 0.70 -31.80 -6.55
CA VAL A 664 1.00 -32.04 -5.13
C VAL A 664 0.90 -33.53 -4.85
N ALA A 665 1.85 -34.07 -4.09
CA ALA A 665 1.93 -35.49 -3.79
C ALA A 665 0.81 -35.94 -2.83
N LEU A 666 -0.04 -36.89 -3.27
CA LEU A 666 -1.11 -37.46 -2.44
C LEU A 666 -0.59 -38.42 -1.36
N ARG A 667 0.57 -39.02 -1.61
CA ARG A 667 1.34 -39.89 -0.72
C ARG A 667 2.82 -39.60 -0.91
N SER A 668 3.68 -40.17 -0.07
CA SER A 668 5.12 -40.16 -0.36
C SER A 668 5.39 -40.88 -1.69
N ILE A 669 6.25 -40.28 -2.52
CA ILE A 669 6.64 -40.79 -3.84
C ILE A 669 8.13 -41.09 -3.80
N GLU A 670 8.47 -42.34 -4.05
CA GLU A 670 9.84 -42.85 -3.97
C GLU A 670 10.61 -42.64 -5.29
N PRO A 671 11.96 -42.61 -5.25
CA PRO A 671 12.78 -42.53 -6.45
C PRO A 671 12.46 -43.64 -7.46
N GLY A 672 12.33 -43.27 -8.73
CA GLY A 672 11.96 -44.14 -9.84
C GLY A 672 10.46 -44.21 -10.14
N GLU A 673 9.58 -43.72 -9.24
CA GLU A 673 8.15 -43.71 -9.50
C GLU A 673 7.74 -42.65 -10.53
N ILE A 674 6.90 -43.04 -11.49
CA ILE A 674 6.33 -42.16 -12.50
C ILE A 674 5.24 -41.27 -11.88
N ILE A 675 5.24 -39.99 -12.22
CA ILE A 675 4.22 -39.04 -11.81
C ILE A 675 2.92 -39.31 -12.58
N THR A 676 1.82 -39.42 -11.86
CA THR A 676 0.49 -39.71 -12.41
C THR A 676 -0.55 -38.81 -11.76
N VAL A 677 -1.63 -38.51 -12.49
CA VAL A 677 -2.69 -37.61 -12.02
C VAL A 677 -4.09 -38.16 -12.34
N ASN A 678 -5.06 -37.91 -11.47
CA ASN A 678 -6.46 -38.20 -11.78
C ASN A 678 -7.09 -37.00 -12.51
N MET A 679 -7.21 -37.11 -13.84
CA MET A 679 -7.73 -36.05 -14.71
C MET A 679 -9.21 -35.79 -14.47
N ASN A 680 -9.96 -36.74 -13.91
CA ASN A 680 -11.36 -36.57 -13.60
C ASN A 680 -11.60 -35.51 -12.51
N PHE A 681 -10.57 -35.08 -11.77
CA PHE A 681 -10.69 -34.02 -10.76
C PHE A 681 -10.47 -32.61 -11.32
N PHE A 682 -9.88 -32.45 -12.51
CA PHE A 682 -9.68 -31.13 -13.12
C PHE A 682 -10.25 -30.99 -14.54
N VAL A 683 -10.90 -32.03 -15.05
CA VAL A 683 -11.72 -31.97 -16.26
C VAL A 683 -13.16 -32.38 -15.96
N TYR A 684 -14.14 -31.55 -16.32
CA TYR A 684 -15.55 -31.82 -16.03
C TYR A 684 -16.17 -32.88 -16.96
N ASP A 685 -15.99 -32.77 -18.28
CA ASP A 685 -16.56 -33.70 -19.26
C ASP A 685 -15.57 -33.91 -20.42
N MET A 686 -14.88 -35.06 -20.43
CA MET A 686 -13.87 -35.37 -21.46
C MET A 686 -14.51 -35.58 -22.84
N LYS A 687 -15.78 -36.00 -22.91
CA LYS A 687 -16.49 -36.21 -24.18
C LYS A 687 -16.70 -34.91 -24.94
N VAL A 688 -16.91 -33.81 -24.21
CA VAL A 688 -17.06 -32.47 -24.81
C VAL A 688 -15.73 -31.98 -25.36
N LEU A 689 -14.62 -32.24 -24.66
CA LEU A 689 -13.28 -31.82 -25.11
C LEU A 689 -12.75 -32.67 -26.28
N PHE A 690 -13.03 -33.98 -26.29
CA PHE A 690 -12.50 -34.92 -27.27
C PHE A 690 -13.58 -35.82 -27.87
N PRO A 691 -14.55 -35.29 -28.63
CA PRO A 691 -15.70 -36.07 -29.12
C PRO A 691 -15.31 -37.24 -30.03
N GLN A 692 -14.14 -37.18 -30.68
CA GLN A 692 -13.64 -38.18 -31.63
C GLN A 692 -12.43 -38.99 -31.10
N ALA A 693 -11.87 -38.62 -29.95
CA ALA A 693 -10.64 -39.22 -29.40
C ALA A 693 -10.77 -39.57 -27.91
N TYR A 694 -11.98 -39.50 -27.35
CA TYR A 694 -12.29 -39.80 -25.95
C TYR A 694 -11.99 -41.26 -25.61
N SER A 695 -11.64 -41.51 -24.34
CA SER A 695 -11.38 -42.84 -23.79
C SER A 695 -12.28 -43.10 -22.59
N ASP A 696 -12.84 -44.31 -22.49
CA ASP A 696 -13.61 -44.73 -21.30
C ASP A 696 -12.76 -44.85 -20.03
N LYS A 697 -11.43 -44.78 -20.15
CA LYS A 697 -10.51 -44.73 -19.01
C LYS A 697 -10.45 -43.36 -18.35
N CYS A 698 -10.86 -42.29 -19.02
CA CYS A 698 -10.80 -40.92 -18.51
C CYS A 698 -12.02 -40.15 -19.02
N THR A 699 -13.06 -40.06 -18.19
CA THR A 699 -14.37 -39.59 -18.63
C THR A 699 -14.68 -38.16 -18.17
N GLY A 700 -13.99 -37.68 -17.15
CA GLY A 700 -14.23 -36.40 -16.50
C GLY A 700 -15.17 -36.53 -15.29
N PHE A 701 -15.12 -35.52 -14.42
CA PHE A 701 -15.85 -35.47 -13.14
C PHE A 701 -17.34 -35.82 -13.27
N ARG A 702 -17.99 -35.34 -14.35
CA ARG A 702 -19.43 -35.50 -14.58
C ARG A 702 -19.87 -36.96 -14.51
N HIS A 703 -19.05 -37.88 -15.00
CA HIS A 703 -19.39 -39.29 -15.16
C HIS A 703 -18.86 -40.18 -14.02
N LEU A 704 -18.23 -39.59 -12.99
CA LEU A 704 -17.83 -40.31 -11.79
C LEU A 704 -19.05 -40.78 -10.98
N GLU A 705 -18.88 -41.85 -10.21
CA GLU A 705 -19.88 -42.30 -9.25
C GLU A 705 -20.13 -41.23 -8.17
N GLU A 706 -21.38 -41.14 -7.71
CA GLU A 706 -21.79 -40.07 -6.78
C GLU A 706 -21.00 -40.10 -5.46
N GLU A 707 -20.70 -41.28 -4.91
CA GLU A 707 -19.88 -41.40 -3.70
C GLU A 707 -18.47 -40.84 -3.89
N ILE A 708 -17.85 -41.08 -5.06
CA ILE A 708 -16.53 -40.56 -5.41
C ILE A 708 -16.58 -39.04 -5.54
N LYS A 709 -17.61 -38.50 -6.23
CA LYS A 709 -17.80 -37.05 -6.38
C LYS A 709 -17.92 -36.36 -5.03
N GLN A 710 -18.79 -36.85 -4.15
CA GLN A 710 -19.03 -36.26 -2.83
C GLN A 710 -17.77 -36.32 -1.96
N THR A 711 -17.06 -37.45 -1.97
CA THR A 711 -15.88 -37.66 -1.12
C THR A 711 -14.66 -36.85 -1.60
N ASN A 712 -14.46 -36.72 -2.91
CA ASN A 712 -13.23 -36.15 -3.49
C ASN A 712 -13.41 -34.74 -4.07
N LEU A 713 -14.55 -34.10 -3.86
CA LEU A 713 -14.83 -32.75 -4.36
C LEU A 713 -13.73 -31.74 -4.00
N TYR A 714 -13.18 -31.86 -2.79
CA TYR A 714 -12.13 -30.96 -2.29
C TYR A 714 -10.78 -31.09 -3.01
N LEU A 715 -10.58 -32.18 -3.76
CA LEU A 715 -9.42 -32.39 -4.64
C LEU A 715 -9.65 -31.85 -6.06
N CYS A 716 -10.88 -31.43 -6.38
CA CYS A 716 -11.21 -30.99 -7.72
C CYS A 716 -10.82 -29.53 -7.97
N GLU A 717 -10.43 -29.18 -9.18
CA GLU A 717 -10.09 -27.79 -9.52
C GLU A 717 -11.37 -26.90 -9.52
N PRO A 718 -11.26 -25.61 -9.14
CA PRO A 718 -12.40 -24.69 -9.04
C PRO A 718 -13.36 -24.68 -10.25
N PRO A 719 -12.90 -24.74 -11.52
CA PRO A 719 -13.81 -24.75 -12.66
C PRO A 719 -14.69 -26.00 -12.74
N VAL A 720 -14.18 -27.16 -12.31
CA VAL A 720 -14.91 -28.42 -12.29
C VAL A 720 -16.04 -28.36 -11.27
N ARG A 721 -15.73 -27.89 -10.04
CA ARG A 721 -16.73 -27.70 -8.98
C ARG A 721 -17.85 -26.78 -9.45
N ALA A 722 -17.48 -25.62 -9.99
CA ALA A 722 -18.43 -24.62 -10.45
C ALA A 722 -19.31 -25.14 -11.60
N GLN A 723 -18.76 -25.92 -12.53
CA GLN A 723 -19.55 -26.52 -13.60
C GLN A 723 -20.50 -27.61 -13.08
N ALA A 724 -20.04 -28.47 -12.17
CA ALA A 724 -20.90 -29.47 -11.55
C ALA A 724 -22.13 -28.83 -10.88
N MET A 725 -21.90 -27.77 -10.09
CA MET A 725 -22.96 -27.03 -9.42
C MET A 725 -23.92 -26.35 -10.41
N ARG A 726 -23.41 -25.81 -11.53
CA ARG A 726 -24.26 -25.23 -12.60
C ARG A 726 -25.15 -26.26 -13.27
N ASP A 727 -24.64 -27.47 -13.44
CA ASP A 727 -25.39 -28.59 -14.03
C ASP A 727 -26.38 -29.23 -13.02
N GLY A 728 -26.54 -28.62 -11.84
CA GLY A 728 -27.54 -29.00 -10.84
C GLY A 728 -27.07 -30.05 -9.84
N TRP A 729 -25.79 -30.44 -9.84
CA TRP A 729 -25.24 -31.35 -8.85
C TRP A 729 -25.10 -30.66 -7.48
N ILE A 730 -25.62 -31.26 -6.41
CA ILE A 730 -25.65 -30.66 -5.06
C ILE A 730 -24.65 -31.35 -4.13
N VAL A 731 -23.87 -30.56 -3.39
CA VAL A 731 -22.96 -31.07 -2.36
C VAL A 731 -23.75 -31.61 -1.18
N HIS A 732 -23.44 -32.82 -0.74
CA HIS A 732 -24.11 -33.43 0.40
C HIS A 732 -23.51 -32.95 1.73
N SER A 733 -24.39 -32.77 2.72
CA SER A 733 -24.00 -32.55 4.11
C SER A 733 -24.25 -33.80 4.94
N THR A 734 -23.21 -34.26 5.62
CA THR A 734 -23.23 -35.24 6.72
C THR A 734 -23.78 -34.63 8.01
N SER A 735 -23.83 -33.31 8.13
CA SER A 735 -24.43 -32.65 9.27
C SER A 735 -25.96 -32.68 9.17
N SER A 736 -26.61 -33.42 10.07
CA SER A 736 -28.08 -33.51 10.12
C SER A 736 -28.81 -32.17 10.37
N PHE A 737 -28.06 -31.11 10.69
CA PHE A 737 -28.57 -29.75 10.92
C PHE A 737 -28.60 -28.89 9.66
N ILE A 738 -27.91 -29.30 8.58
CA ILE A 738 -27.57 -28.45 7.45
C ILE A 738 -28.16 -29.01 6.16
N ASP A 739 -28.83 -28.14 5.41
CA ASP A 739 -29.22 -28.37 4.03
C ASP A 739 -28.37 -27.49 3.10
N ILE A 740 -27.82 -28.07 2.04
CA ILE A 740 -27.12 -27.32 0.99
C ILE A 740 -28.08 -27.02 -0.16
N ARG A 741 -28.11 -25.76 -0.61
CA ARG A 741 -29.03 -25.29 -1.66
C ARG A 741 -28.35 -24.29 -2.57
N GLN A 742 -28.86 -24.18 -3.81
CA GLN A 742 -28.46 -23.13 -4.75
C GLN A 742 -28.83 -21.74 -4.23
N ASN A 743 -27.96 -20.76 -4.45
CA ASN A 743 -28.10 -19.38 -4.01
C ASN A 743 -27.69 -18.39 -5.12
N GLY A 744 -28.49 -18.37 -6.19
CA GLY A 744 -28.26 -17.46 -7.32
C GLY A 744 -26.87 -17.59 -7.92
N GLU A 745 -26.19 -16.46 -8.15
CA GLU A 745 -24.82 -16.44 -8.67
C GLU A 745 -23.74 -16.77 -7.63
N MET A 746 -24.10 -16.92 -6.34
CA MET A 746 -23.16 -17.26 -5.26
C MET A 746 -22.85 -18.76 -5.17
N GLY A 747 -23.37 -19.57 -6.09
CA GLY A 747 -23.21 -21.03 -6.08
C GLY A 747 -24.08 -21.70 -5.02
N GLN A 748 -23.52 -22.62 -4.25
CA GLN A 748 -24.24 -23.37 -3.21
C GLN A 748 -23.88 -22.87 -1.81
N THR A 749 -24.90 -22.81 -0.94
CA THR A 749 -24.74 -22.30 0.42
C THR A 749 -25.45 -23.19 1.45
N ALA A 750 -24.89 -23.23 2.66
CA ALA A 750 -25.41 -23.99 3.79
C ALA A 750 -26.51 -23.22 4.55
N TYR A 751 -27.64 -23.89 4.80
CA TYR A 751 -28.76 -23.36 5.59
C TYR A 751 -29.12 -24.30 6.73
N ALA A 752 -29.53 -23.74 7.86
CA ALA A 752 -30.05 -24.52 8.97
C ALA A 752 -31.40 -25.16 8.61
N ASN A 753 -31.54 -26.47 8.74
CA ASN A 753 -32.80 -27.18 8.47
C ASN A 753 -33.74 -27.28 9.69
N ARG A 754 -33.21 -26.92 10.85
CA ARG A 754 -33.87 -26.81 12.16
C ARG A 754 -33.17 -25.74 12.99
N THR A 755 -33.76 -25.32 14.10
CA THR A 755 -33.07 -24.44 15.05
C THR A 755 -31.81 -25.13 15.61
N ILE A 756 -30.68 -24.43 15.58
CA ILE A 756 -29.38 -24.94 16.05
C ILE A 756 -28.93 -24.08 17.22
N TYR A 757 -28.64 -24.70 18.36
CA TYR A 757 -28.23 -23.97 19.56
C TYR A 757 -26.75 -23.56 19.51
N LYS A 758 -26.42 -22.47 20.20
CA LYS A 758 -25.05 -21.98 20.40
C LYS A 758 -24.12 -23.09 20.92
N GLY A 759 -22.89 -23.13 20.41
CA GLY A 759 -21.85 -24.09 20.79
C GLY A 759 -21.98 -25.45 20.11
N THR A 760 -23.00 -25.67 19.27
CA THR A 760 -23.13 -26.89 18.47
C THR A 760 -22.01 -26.96 17.43
N VAL A 761 -21.37 -28.13 17.32
CA VAL A 761 -20.42 -28.43 16.25
C VAL A 761 -21.19 -28.90 15.04
N LEU A 762 -21.16 -28.11 13.96
CA LEU A 762 -21.84 -28.44 12.70
C LEU A 762 -21.04 -29.47 11.90
N PHE A 763 -19.72 -29.26 11.84
CA PHE A 763 -18.79 -30.07 11.06
C PHE A 763 -17.50 -30.28 11.84
N ALA A 764 -16.92 -31.46 11.69
CA ALA A 764 -15.56 -31.78 12.11
C ALA A 764 -14.84 -32.41 10.92
N VAL A 765 -14.04 -31.61 10.21
CA VAL A 765 -13.44 -32.00 8.93
C VAL A 765 -11.93 -32.13 9.02
N SER A 766 -11.42 -33.13 8.32
CA SER A 766 -10.02 -33.27 7.93
C SER A 766 -9.97 -33.27 6.40
N GLY A 767 -8.78 -33.22 5.84
CA GLY A 767 -8.61 -33.20 4.40
C GLY A 767 -7.16 -33.25 3.99
N PHE A 768 -6.85 -32.64 2.86
CA PHE A 768 -5.51 -32.64 2.28
C PHE A 768 -4.84 -31.29 2.53
N VAL A 769 -3.64 -31.31 3.14
CA VAL A 769 -2.91 -30.07 3.43
C VAL A 769 -2.06 -29.71 2.23
N VAL A 770 -2.06 -28.44 1.84
CA VAL A 770 -1.19 -27.88 0.81
C VAL A 770 -0.33 -26.77 1.40
N PRO A 771 0.87 -26.52 0.88
CA PRO A 771 1.79 -25.55 1.48
C PRO A 771 1.50 -24.08 1.10
N PHE A 772 0.38 -23.82 0.42
CA PHE A 772 -0.01 -22.52 -0.10
C PHE A 772 -1.53 -22.32 0.04
N PRO A 773 -2.01 -21.08 0.21
CA PRO A 773 -3.44 -20.80 0.25
C PRO A 773 -4.07 -20.92 -1.14
N THR A 774 -5.32 -21.38 -1.18
CA THR A 774 -6.22 -21.33 -2.35
C THR A 774 -7.52 -20.64 -1.94
N MET A 775 -8.45 -20.45 -2.88
CA MET A 775 -9.78 -19.92 -2.53
C MET A 775 -10.65 -20.91 -1.70
N TYR A 776 -10.27 -22.19 -1.61
CA TYR A 776 -11.01 -23.25 -0.91
C TYR A 776 -10.27 -23.82 0.31
N THR A 777 -9.20 -23.17 0.75
CA THR A 777 -8.44 -23.63 1.91
C THR A 777 -8.71 -22.80 3.16
N ILE A 778 -8.40 -23.39 4.32
CA ILE A 778 -8.25 -22.68 5.58
C ILE A 778 -6.83 -22.90 6.15
N CYS A 779 -6.17 -21.84 6.58
CA CYS A 779 -4.86 -21.89 7.23
C CYS A 779 -4.91 -22.72 8.52
N VAL A 780 -4.09 -23.77 8.58
CA VAL A 780 -3.96 -24.70 9.72
C VAL A 780 -2.57 -24.67 10.37
N GLY A 781 -1.64 -23.89 9.83
CA GLY A 781 -0.29 -23.68 10.36
C GLY A 781 0.55 -22.85 9.40
N GLU A 782 1.81 -22.60 9.76
CA GLU A 782 2.75 -21.88 8.90
C GLU A 782 3.00 -22.65 7.59
N ASN A 783 2.74 -22.01 6.45
CA ASN A 783 2.77 -22.63 5.12
C ASN A 783 1.96 -23.95 5.08
N ARG A 784 0.81 -24.00 5.75
CA ARG A 784 -0.06 -25.19 5.80
C ARG A 784 -1.52 -24.76 5.73
N HIS A 785 -2.17 -25.15 4.64
CA HIS A 785 -3.55 -24.79 4.32
C HIS A 785 -4.34 -26.06 4.03
N LEU A 786 -5.46 -26.26 4.72
CA LEU A 786 -6.28 -27.46 4.57
C LEU A 786 -7.28 -27.27 3.43
N LEU A 787 -7.21 -28.12 2.40
CA LEU A 787 -8.31 -28.38 1.47
C LEU A 787 -9.26 -29.37 2.15
N PHE A 788 -10.51 -28.97 2.31
CA PHE A 788 -11.58 -29.75 2.91
C PHE A 788 -12.81 -29.68 2.01
N GLY A 789 -13.67 -30.68 2.11
CA GLY A 789 -14.90 -30.77 1.30
C GLY A 789 -16.12 -30.89 2.19
N GLU A 790 -17.13 -31.59 1.65
CA GLU A 790 -18.42 -31.83 2.30
C GLU A 790 -19.21 -30.51 2.48
N GLY A 791 -20.44 -30.56 3.00
CA GLY A 791 -21.26 -29.35 3.20
C GLY A 791 -20.58 -28.19 3.96
N ALA A 792 -19.49 -28.46 4.70
CA ALA A 792 -18.64 -27.43 5.31
C ALA A 792 -18.05 -26.42 4.30
N GLU A 793 -17.69 -26.85 3.08
CA GLU A 793 -17.13 -25.95 2.05
C GLU A 793 -18.17 -24.95 1.51
N CYS A 794 -19.46 -25.25 1.70
CA CYS A 794 -20.58 -24.41 1.28
C CYS A 794 -20.98 -23.37 2.35
N ILE A 795 -20.24 -23.22 3.45
CA ILE A 795 -20.52 -22.17 4.45
C ILE A 795 -20.00 -20.84 3.91
N ALA A 796 -20.91 -19.92 3.63
CA ALA A 796 -20.58 -18.64 3.01
C ALA A 796 -19.89 -17.65 3.97
N HIS A 797 -19.21 -16.67 3.38
CA HIS A 797 -18.66 -15.53 4.11
C HIS A 797 -19.79 -14.60 4.63
N HIS A 798 -19.69 -14.18 5.89
CA HIS A 798 -20.42 -13.00 6.40
C HIS A 798 -19.55 -12.20 7.38
N CYS A 799 -19.60 -10.86 7.29
CA CYS A 799 -18.79 -9.99 8.16
C CYS A 799 -19.25 -9.98 9.63
N ASP A 800 -20.48 -10.44 9.89
CA ASP A 800 -21.07 -10.67 11.21
C ASP A 800 -21.54 -12.14 11.33
N PRO A 801 -20.61 -13.07 11.55
CA PRO A 801 -20.86 -14.50 11.36
C PRO A 801 -21.68 -15.13 12.49
N ASN A 802 -22.37 -16.23 12.19
CA ASN A 802 -23.03 -17.07 13.19
C ASN A 802 -22.26 -18.37 13.52
N VAL A 803 -21.15 -18.62 12.84
CA VAL A 803 -20.23 -19.75 13.06
C VAL A 803 -18.78 -19.26 13.16
N GLN A 804 -17.99 -19.91 14.02
CA GLN A 804 -16.54 -19.78 14.07
C GLN A 804 -15.86 -21.08 13.62
N VAL A 805 -14.62 -20.96 13.13
CA VAL A 805 -13.78 -22.11 12.77
C VAL A 805 -12.72 -22.31 13.83
N VAL A 806 -12.77 -23.45 14.52
CA VAL A 806 -11.78 -23.86 15.50
C VAL A 806 -10.75 -24.76 14.81
N VAL A 807 -9.51 -24.30 14.77
CA VAL A 807 -8.40 -24.97 14.08
C VAL A 807 -7.61 -25.84 15.07
N ASN A 808 -7.44 -27.13 14.76
CA ASN A 808 -6.50 -28.01 15.43
C ASN A 808 -5.27 -28.24 14.55
N GLU A 809 -4.20 -27.50 14.86
CA GLU A 809 -2.94 -27.50 14.11
C GLU A 809 -2.22 -28.85 14.08
N ARG A 810 -2.24 -29.58 15.20
CA ARG A 810 -1.54 -30.87 15.33
C ARG A 810 -2.18 -31.95 14.47
N ARG A 811 -3.50 -31.93 14.35
CA ARG A 811 -4.27 -32.92 13.56
C ARG A 811 -4.66 -32.40 12.18
N SER A 812 -4.31 -31.16 11.82
CA SER A 812 -4.75 -30.51 10.57
C SER A 812 -6.25 -30.64 10.33
N SER A 813 -7.04 -30.29 11.35
CA SER A 813 -8.51 -30.46 11.30
C SER A 813 -9.23 -29.21 11.74
N LEU A 814 -10.45 -29.05 11.26
CA LEU A 814 -11.31 -27.90 11.50
C LEU A 814 -12.60 -28.36 12.19
N LYS A 815 -13.09 -27.54 13.12
CA LYS A 815 -14.44 -27.64 13.64
C LYS A 815 -15.20 -26.35 13.39
N PHE A 816 -16.39 -26.47 12.81
CA PHE A 816 -17.31 -25.34 12.60
C PHE A 816 -18.30 -25.30 13.76
N VAL A 817 -18.24 -24.26 14.58
CA VAL A 817 -18.97 -24.18 15.86
C VAL A 817 -19.88 -22.95 15.87
N THR A 818 -21.15 -23.12 16.24
CA THR A 818 -22.12 -22.01 16.29
C THR A 818 -21.80 -21.00 17.40
N LEU A 819 -21.83 -19.70 17.09
CA LEU A 819 -21.55 -18.59 18.00
C LEU A 819 -22.78 -18.11 18.78
N ARG A 820 -23.95 -18.36 18.21
CA ARG A 820 -25.28 -18.07 18.74
C ARG A 820 -26.27 -19.11 18.24
N ASP A 821 -27.50 -19.03 18.72
CA ASP A 821 -28.59 -19.82 18.14
C ASP A 821 -28.83 -19.37 16.68
N ILE A 822 -29.10 -20.34 15.81
CA ILE A 822 -29.37 -20.17 14.37
C ILE A 822 -30.79 -20.68 14.11
N GLU A 823 -31.65 -19.85 13.53
CA GLU A 823 -33.04 -20.23 13.26
C GLU A 823 -33.16 -21.17 12.07
N LYS A 824 -34.23 -21.97 12.03
CA LYS A 824 -34.53 -22.79 10.86
C LYS A 824 -34.67 -21.91 9.61
N GLY A 825 -33.94 -22.25 8.56
CA GLY A 825 -33.92 -21.52 7.29
C GLY A 825 -32.88 -20.40 7.24
N GLU A 826 -32.21 -20.09 8.35
CA GLU A 826 -31.14 -19.10 8.37
C GLU A 826 -29.87 -19.64 7.69
N MET A 827 -29.17 -18.77 6.94
CA MET A 827 -27.91 -19.11 6.28
C MET A 827 -26.79 -19.27 7.33
N VAL A 828 -26.02 -20.34 7.21
CA VAL A 828 -24.86 -20.59 8.06
C VAL A 828 -23.64 -19.90 7.45
N THR A 829 -22.95 -19.09 8.25
CA THR A 829 -21.88 -18.22 7.76
C THR A 829 -20.73 -18.10 8.76
N PHE A 830 -19.50 -18.00 8.25
CA PHE A 830 -18.33 -17.63 9.05
C PHE A 830 -17.57 -16.47 8.40
N ASN A 831 -16.70 -15.81 9.15
CA ASN A 831 -15.91 -14.71 8.61
C ASN A 831 -14.55 -15.22 8.12
N TYR A 832 -14.34 -15.24 6.80
CA TYR A 832 -13.11 -15.79 6.20
C TYR A 832 -11.82 -15.08 6.67
N CYS A 833 -11.90 -13.81 7.07
CA CYS A 833 -10.73 -13.11 7.63
C CYS A 833 -10.28 -13.70 8.98
N THR A 834 -11.13 -14.45 9.68
CA THR A 834 -10.77 -15.08 10.97
C THR A 834 -9.88 -16.30 10.81
N THR A 835 -9.73 -16.81 9.59
CA THR A 835 -8.98 -18.03 9.28
C THR A 835 -7.79 -17.79 8.35
N GLU A 836 -7.68 -16.62 7.74
CA GLU A 836 -6.62 -16.28 6.77
C GLU A 836 -5.97 -14.93 7.11
N TRP A 837 -4.63 -14.90 7.24
CA TRP A 837 -3.90 -13.65 7.46
C TRP A 837 -3.98 -12.70 6.26
N ALA A 838 -3.81 -13.25 5.06
CA ALA A 838 -4.02 -12.59 3.79
C ALA A 838 -4.73 -13.57 2.85
N MET A 839 -5.77 -13.12 2.16
CA MET A 839 -6.50 -13.96 1.20
C MET A 839 -5.71 -14.11 -0.09
N ASN A 840 -5.63 -15.33 -0.63
CA ASN A 840 -5.06 -15.59 -1.96
C ASN A 840 -5.85 -14.85 -3.06
N THR A 841 -7.18 -14.90 -2.97
CA THR A 841 -8.09 -14.28 -3.93
C THR A 841 -9.06 -13.34 -3.21
N PRO A 842 -8.75 -12.04 -3.12
CA PRO A 842 -9.69 -11.06 -2.59
C PRO A 842 -10.96 -10.93 -3.42
N PHE A 843 -12.07 -10.59 -2.77
CA PHE A 843 -13.36 -10.37 -3.45
C PHE A 843 -14.19 -9.26 -2.80
N ALA A 844 -15.05 -8.61 -3.60
CA ALA A 844 -16.02 -7.64 -3.09
C ALA A 844 -17.11 -8.36 -2.27
N CYS A 845 -17.36 -7.88 -1.06
CA CYS A 845 -18.28 -8.50 -0.12
C CYS A 845 -19.73 -8.05 -0.37
N LEU A 846 -20.62 -9.01 -0.57
CA LEU A 846 -22.06 -8.78 -0.80
C LEU A 846 -22.91 -9.18 0.42
N CYS A 847 -22.31 -9.26 1.61
CA CYS A 847 -22.98 -9.83 2.79
C CYS A 847 -24.10 -8.95 3.38
N GLY A 848 -24.14 -7.65 3.06
CA GLY A 848 -25.17 -6.73 3.57
C GLY A 848 -25.05 -6.36 5.07
N SER A 849 -24.03 -6.85 5.78
CA SER A 849 -23.81 -6.50 7.18
C SER A 849 -23.50 -5.01 7.38
N ARG A 850 -23.97 -4.42 8.49
CA ARG A 850 -23.54 -3.08 8.94
C ARG A 850 -22.04 -2.99 9.27
N TYR A 851 -21.41 -4.15 9.47
CA TYR A 851 -19.98 -4.29 9.74
C TYR A 851 -19.21 -4.78 8.49
N CYS A 852 -19.78 -4.61 7.30
CA CYS A 852 -19.17 -5.08 6.06
C CYS A 852 -17.84 -4.36 5.80
N SER A 853 -16.76 -5.12 5.60
CA SER A 853 -15.44 -4.57 5.26
C SER A 853 -15.30 -4.15 3.79
N GLY A 854 -16.36 -4.26 2.98
CA GLY A 854 -16.41 -3.91 1.56
C GLY A 854 -15.67 -4.89 0.65
N THR A 855 -14.40 -5.19 0.94
CA THR A 855 -13.58 -6.17 0.22
C THR A 855 -12.89 -7.11 1.20
N ILE A 856 -13.04 -8.42 1.01
CA ILE A 856 -12.44 -9.43 1.87
C ILE A 856 -11.03 -9.72 1.39
N ARG A 857 -10.03 -9.30 2.19
CA ARG A 857 -8.59 -9.38 1.87
C ARG A 857 -7.76 -10.16 2.90
N GLY A 858 -8.39 -10.68 3.96
CA GLY A 858 -7.72 -11.38 5.07
C GLY A 858 -7.57 -10.50 6.33
N PHE A 859 -7.18 -11.12 7.45
CA PHE A 859 -7.12 -10.48 8.77
C PHE A 859 -6.23 -9.23 8.82
N SER A 860 -5.08 -9.28 8.14
CA SER A 860 -4.11 -8.19 8.03
C SER A 860 -4.67 -6.92 7.38
N ASN A 861 -5.78 -7.03 6.65
CA ASN A 861 -6.39 -5.91 5.94
C ASN A 861 -7.61 -5.33 6.66
N LEU A 862 -7.99 -5.89 7.81
CA LEU A 862 -9.07 -5.36 8.63
C LEU A 862 -8.62 -4.11 9.40
N CYS A 863 -9.55 -3.15 9.57
CA CYS A 863 -9.33 -2.00 10.44
C CYS A 863 -9.17 -2.43 11.90
N LYS A 864 -8.56 -1.58 12.74
CA LYS A 864 -8.32 -1.90 14.16
C LYS A 864 -9.59 -2.32 14.92
N ASN A 865 -10.71 -1.65 14.66
CA ASN A 865 -11.99 -1.96 15.29
C ASN A 865 -12.51 -3.35 14.89
N ASP A 866 -12.41 -3.71 13.62
CA ASP A 866 -12.82 -5.03 13.13
C ASP A 866 -11.91 -6.15 13.63
N ARG A 867 -10.59 -5.92 13.65
CA ARG A 867 -9.64 -6.87 14.25
C ARG A 867 -9.98 -7.12 15.71
N GLN A 868 -10.26 -6.08 16.49
CA GLN A 868 -10.64 -6.21 17.89
C GLN A 868 -11.96 -6.98 18.06
N ARG A 869 -12.98 -6.66 17.25
CA ARG A 869 -14.30 -7.31 17.29
C ARG A 869 -14.22 -8.80 16.96
N LEU A 870 -13.45 -9.16 15.93
CA LEU A 870 -13.34 -10.54 15.45
C LEU A 870 -12.29 -11.34 16.21
N TRP A 871 -11.38 -10.69 16.95
CA TRP A 871 -10.29 -11.34 17.69
C TRP A 871 -10.74 -12.59 18.47
N PRO A 872 -11.85 -12.58 19.24
CA PRO A 872 -12.28 -13.74 20.04
C PRO A 872 -12.57 -15.00 19.22
N ILE A 873 -12.95 -14.84 17.94
CA ILE A 873 -13.29 -15.93 17.02
C ILE A 873 -12.21 -16.17 15.95
N THR A 874 -11.16 -15.34 15.92
CA THR A 874 -9.96 -15.53 15.08
C THR A 874 -9.19 -16.79 15.49
N SER A 875 -8.80 -17.59 14.50
CA SER A 875 -8.04 -18.81 14.71
C SER A 875 -6.72 -18.52 15.43
N GLN A 876 -6.29 -19.45 16.28
CA GLN A 876 -5.02 -19.33 17.00
C GLN A 876 -3.80 -19.20 16.08
N ILE A 877 -3.89 -19.67 14.83
CA ILE A 877 -2.83 -19.58 13.83
C ILE A 877 -2.70 -18.13 13.34
N VAL A 878 -3.82 -17.52 12.95
CA VAL A 878 -3.85 -16.13 12.48
C VAL A 878 -3.43 -15.17 13.59
N ARG A 879 -3.74 -15.47 14.86
CA ARG A 879 -3.31 -14.64 16.01
C ARG A 879 -1.80 -14.65 16.29
N ARG A 880 -1.03 -15.60 15.73
CA ARG A 880 0.43 -15.65 15.90
C ARG A 880 1.17 -14.71 14.96
N TYR A 881 0.54 -14.34 13.85
CA TYR A 881 1.01 -13.32 12.90
C TYR A 881 0.55 -11.93 13.36
#